data_AF-A0A3M1IJV0-F1
#
_entry.id   AF-A0A3M1IJV0-F1
#
_cell.length_a   1.000
_cell.length_b   1.000
_cell.length_c   1.000
_cell.angle_alpha   90.00
_cell.angle_beta   90.00
_cell.angle_gamma   90.00
#
_symmetry.space_group_name_H-M   'P 1'
#
loop_
_entity.id
_entity.type
_entity.pdbx_description
1 polymer ?
#
loop_
_entity_poly.entity_id
_entity_poly.type
_entity_poly.pdbx_seq_one_letter_code
_entity_poly.pdbx_strand_id
1 'polypeptide(L)'
;MFMDRGLNGTPLSQVAGLAIEDRRLLESRWLETAEEAAAALAGWASGEGDQREHGEPRRRALMSSLLGVIQPDRRAAIEQAPSGGPLGCLVDPERWERFRRRGGSREGGGFGSVGMEADGLPEAIRLTDRLPPVRDQGERPTCVAFATVALKEYIEKSRERFSEQFLYWACKQLDGVEEAGTYLHAAAGALELHGCCLNRTWPYVNRNIPGNEGQGPPPPTAVAEAREHRTPYCRVVAESVVEHYKRVLAGGEGTPGMPVVIGLLVFNSWYRSAETHRTGKITLPFPGELPVGAHAMCVVGYVDDESVPGGGYFILRNSWGGRWAAENPEGAGHALLPYAYLSVGVVGAFTGPVGAEPKPHARRAAMPAVRAPTDPAFGLVYTRVLDLPARDADQVLVPARTAVIVDPANPACFKRDTPANRRMFWERDCTWTDESRRRRWFVEGDLDAGEAVRRFEPFQVARESFVRGVRENLQHAVGAPFPYARPPAWLRWVPWEWEPRIRGCAQVADLTDEWLATLPQLAGGPPELAWPRSWLDRIAAANSVQVHAWRRGRRLIWVVAAFVTPLRLRRDREPVWEPVSARWFEALERLVAKCMDQGRKPDRVIYTIGSATGFSSELMDAGKARGDLILSEWRSAGDRGADGQGEWLVRWPRCWRQRREVRTLALAVPEPWDGMRRRVEAAIGRLGELPGSVTVGKVAGFLGMPPGLVEAFFVALQARGKGRFRLHYNSRGELAIREAPGLPVTVRRPGVKGGWIRRHLVRLTALAVALLFTRLAWLAEQHFHGPGWWRTASWLVFLLIVYVGSLVQARINQAAEEEVAEA
;
A
#
# COMPACT_ATOMS: atom_id res chain seq x y z
N MET A 1 38.19 -10.20 -17.05
CA MET A 1 39.27 -10.29 -16.02
C MET A 1 39.20 -11.59 -15.17
N PHE A 2 38.21 -12.47 -15.38
CA PHE A 2 38.07 -13.75 -14.64
C PHE A 2 38.93 -14.92 -15.15
N MET A 3 39.37 -14.90 -16.41
CA MET A 3 40.19 -15.99 -16.97
C MET A 3 41.59 -16.13 -16.35
N ASP A 4 42.12 -15.06 -15.75
CA ASP A 4 43.51 -15.02 -15.26
C ASP A 4 43.65 -15.40 -13.77
N ARG A 5 42.55 -15.71 -13.07
CA ARG A 5 42.56 -16.00 -11.61
C ARG A 5 41.77 -17.24 -11.18
N GLY A 6 41.88 -18.35 -11.92
CA GLY A 6 41.78 -19.68 -11.30
C GLY A 6 40.40 -20.31 -11.12
N LEU A 7 39.37 -19.96 -11.90
CA LEU A 7 38.19 -20.82 -12.04
C LEU A 7 38.48 -21.92 -13.08
N ASN A 8 39.23 -22.95 -12.65
CA ASN A 8 39.64 -24.08 -13.49
C ASN A 8 38.42 -24.89 -13.98
N GLY A 9 38.13 -24.83 -15.29
CA GLY A 9 37.10 -25.62 -15.94
C GLY A 9 37.26 -25.65 -17.46
N THR A 10 36.61 -26.60 -18.11
CA THR A 10 36.66 -26.77 -19.58
C THR A 10 35.78 -25.73 -20.24
N PRO A 11 36.31 -24.78 -21.04
CA PRO A 11 35.49 -23.74 -21.68
C PRO A 11 34.40 -24.35 -22.56
N LEU A 12 33.19 -23.76 -22.56
CA LEU A 12 32.07 -24.27 -23.37
C LEU A 12 32.39 -24.33 -24.87
N SER A 13 33.32 -23.49 -25.35
CA SER A 13 33.83 -23.51 -26.72
C SER A 13 34.59 -24.78 -27.10
N GLN A 14 35.08 -25.53 -26.11
CA GLN A 14 35.88 -26.73 -26.29
C GLN A 14 35.06 -28.02 -26.12
N VAL A 15 33.76 -27.90 -25.80
CA VAL A 15 32.86 -29.05 -25.63
C VAL A 15 32.41 -29.55 -27.01
N ALA A 16 32.98 -30.66 -27.46
CA ALA A 16 32.63 -31.27 -28.74
C ALA A 16 31.15 -31.70 -28.77
N GLY A 17 30.42 -31.32 -29.83
CA GLY A 17 29.02 -31.69 -30.02
C GLY A 17 28.01 -30.81 -29.28
N LEU A 18 28.44 -29.74 -28.59
CA LEU A 18 27.52 -28.75 -28.03
C LEU A 18 27.01 -27.81 -29.13
N ALA A 19 25.70 -27.80 -29.37
CA ALA A 19 25.09 -26.95 -30.38
C ALA A 19 25.33 -25.45 -30.06
N ILE A 20 25.50 -24.62 -31.10
CA ILE A 20 25.76 -23.17 -30.95
C ILE A 20 24.65 -22.49 -30.13
N GLU A 21 23.41 -22.88 -30.35
CA GLU A 21 22.23 -22.34 -29.66
C GLU A 21 22.23 -22.68 -28.17
N ASP A 22 22.63 -23.91 -27.84
CA ASP A 22 22.73 -24.38 -26.46
C ASP A 22 23.93 -23.76 -25.74
N ARG A 23 25.05 -23.58 -26.43
CA ARG A 23 26.18 -22.81 -25.91
C ARG A 23 25.77 -21.37 -25.61
N ARG A 24 25.09 -20.68 -26.54
CA ARG A 24 24.59 -19.32 -26.33
C ARG A 24 23.60 -19.25 -25.17
N LEU A 25 22.74 -20.27 -25.02
CA LEU A 25 21.84 -20.37 -23.87
C LEU A 25 22.64 -20.41 -22.57
N LEU A 26 23.64 -21.30 -22.45
CA LEU A 26 24.46 -21.42 -21.24
C LEU A 26 25.24 -20.12 -20.94
N GLU A 27 25.90 -19.55 -21.94
CA GLU A 27 26.63 -18.29 -21.82
C GLU A 27 25.70 -17.14 -21.38
N SER A 28 24.46 -17.09 -21.90
CA SER A 28 23.45 -16.10 -21.48
C SER A 28 23.05 -16.20 -20.00
N ARG A 29 23.38 -17.30 -19.31
CA ARG A 29 23.14 -17.49 -17.88
C ARG A 29 24.37 -17.25 -17.00
N TRP A 30 25.46 -16.77 -17.61
CA TRP A 30 26.77 -16.61 -16.98
C TRP A 30 27.47 -17.93 -16.65
N LEU A 31 27.27 -18.94 -17.50
CA LEU A 31 27.98 -20.22 -17.43
C LEU A 31 29.02 -20.25 -18.55
N GLU A 32 30.29 -20.37 -18.18
CA GLU A 32 31.43 -20.23 -19.09
C GLU A 32 32.16 -21.56 -19.30
N THR A 33 32.04 -22.49 -18.35
CA THR A 33 32.66 -23.81 -18.40
C THR A 33 31.64 -24.95 -18.36
N ALA A 34 32.08 -26.15 -18.78
CA ALA A 34 31.27 -27.35 -18.74
C ALA A 34 30.88 -27.75 -17.31
N GLU A 35 31.78 -27.56 -16.35
CA GLU A 35 31.55 -27.85 -14.93
C GLU A 35 30.49 -26.92 -14.34
N GLU A 36 30.57 -25.61 -14.61
CA GLU A 36 29.55 -24.64 -14.17
C GLU A 36 28.18 -25.02 -14.75
N ALA A 37 28.14 -25.30 -16.05
CA ALA A 37 26.90 -25.66 -16.74
C ALA A 37 26.30 -26.98 -16.22
N ALA A 38 27.12 -28.02 -16.05
CA ALA A 38 26.68 -29.30 -15.51
C ALA A 38 26.22 -29.16 -14.05
N ALA A 39 26.94 -28.42 -13.21
CA ALA A 39 26.53 -28.17 -11.83
C ALA A 39 25.18 -27.44 -11.74
N ALA A 40 24.95 -26.45 -12.60
CA ALA A 40 23.68 -25.74 -12.64
C ALA A 40 22.52 -26.62 -13.12
N LEU A 41 22.74 -27.42 -14.16
CA LEU A 41 21.74 -28.36 -14.68
C LEU A 41 21.43 -29.48 -13.66
N ALA A 42 22.45 -29.98 -12.94
CA ALA A 42 22.28 -30.97 -11.87
C ALA A 42 21.49 -30.39 -10.69
N GLY A 43 21.81 -29.15 -10.30
CA GLY A 43 21.04 -28.39 -9.32
C GLY A 43 19.57 -28.31 -9.71
N TRP A 44 19.27 -27.82 -10.93
CA TRP A 44 17.90 -27.76 -11.45
C TRP A 44 17.21 -29.13 -11.45
N ALA A 45 17.91 -30.19 -11.84
CA ALA A 45 17.37 -31.55 -11.87
C ALA A 45 17.00 -32.12 -10.49
N SER A 46 17.60 -31.61 -9.42
CA SER A 46 17.36 -32.08 -8.05
C SER A 46 16.11 -31.48 -7.38
N GLY A 47 15.36 -30.63 -8.10
CA GLY A 47 14.09 -30.08 -7.61
C GLY A 47 13.00 -31.15 -7.39
N GLU A 48 11.90 -30.73 -6.78
CA GLU A 48 10.75 -31.60 -6.46
C GLU A 48 9.52 -31.23 -7.31
N GLY A 49 8.70 -32.23 -7.67
CA GLY A 49 7.45 -32.06 -8.43
C GLY A 49 7.62 -31.24 -9.71
N ASP A 50 6.77 -30.22 -9.89
CA ASP A 50 6.79 -29.29 -11.03
C ASP A 50 8.17 -28.69 -11.32
N GLN A 51 9.03 -28.50 -10.31
CA GLN A 51 10.36 -27.92 -10.48
C GLN A 51 11.29 -28.84 -11.29
N ARG A 52 11.08 -30.16 -11.19
CA ARG A 52 11.92 -31.18 -11.83
C ARG A 52 11.47 -31.50 -13.25
N GLU A 53 10.17 -31.55 -13.48
CA GLU A 53 9.54 -31.97 -14.74
C GLU A 53 9.63 -30.90 -15.83
N HIS A 54 9.69 -29.62 -15.46
CA HIS A 54 9.79 -28.54 -16.42
C HIS A 54 11.16 -28.52 -17.12
N GLY A 55 11.18 -28.49 -18.46
CA GLY A 55 12.41 -28.44 -19.26
C GLY A 55 13.25 -29.73 -19.29
N GLU A 56 12.72 -30.84 -18.78
CA GLU A 56 13.44 -32.10 -18.56
C GLU A 56 14.17 -32.67 -19.80
N PRO A 57 13.54 -32.74 -21.00
CA PRO A 57 14.19 -33.33 -22.18
C PRO A 57 15.42 -32.52 -22.63
N ARG A 58 15.30 -31.19 -22.64
CA ARG A 58 16.39 -30.29 -23.03
C ARG A 58 17.52 -30.32 -22.01
N ARG A 59 17.19 -30.35 -20.71
CA ARG A 59 18.17 -30.49 -19.62
C ARG A 59 18.97 -31.79 -19.74
N ARG A 60 18.31 -32.93 -20.00
CA ARG A 60 18.99 -34.23 -20.19
C ARG A 60 19.93 -34.22 -21.39
N ALA A 61 19.49 -33.65 -22.52
CA ALA A 61 20.33 -33.51 -23.71
C ALA A 61 21.59 -32.67 -23.43
N LEU A 62 21.43 -31.49 -22.83
CA LEU A 62 22.54 -30.61 -22.44
C LEU A 62 23.52 -31.32 -21.49
N MET A 63 22.99 -31.97 -20.45
CA MET A 63 23.81 -32.69 -19.47
C MET A 63 24.67 -33.78 -20.14
N SER A 64 24.09 -34.54 -21.08
CA SER A 64 24.82 -35.59 -21.79
C SER A 64 26.01 -35.06 -22.59
N SER A 65 25.88 -33.86 -23.19
CA SER A 65 26.97 -33.24 -23.95
C SER A 65 28.10 -32.71 -23.06
N LEU A 66 27.81 -32.36 -21.81
CA LEU A 66 28.77 -31.74 -20.90
C LEU A 66 29.59 -32.77 -20.09
N LEU A 67 28.95 -33.86 -19.63
CA LEU A 67 29.59 -34.84 -18.73
C LEU A 67 30.81 -35.53 -19.33
N GLY A 68 30.90 -35.61 -20.67
CA GLY A 68 31.99 -36.30 -21.35
C GLY A 68 33.36 -35.60 -21.28
N VAL A 69 33.39 -34.31 -20.93
CA VAL A 69 34.63 -33.51 -20.86
C VAL A 69 35.04 -33.14 -19.43
N ILE A 70 34.20 -33.44 -18.45
CA ILE A 70 34.41 -33.08 -17.04
C ILE A 70 35.27 -34.15 -16.36
N GLN A 71 36.25 -33.70 -15.57
CA GLN A 71 37.12 -34.60 -14.81
C GLN A 71 36.32 -35.46 -13.80
N PRO A 72 36.71 -36.73 -13.56
CA PRO A 72 35.93 -37.66 -12.74
C PRO A 72 35.66 -37.19 -11.30
N ASP A 73 36.63 -36.55 -10.67
CA ASP A 73 36.55 -35.97 -9.32
C ASP A 73 35.56 -34.80 -9.25
N ARG A 74 35.65 -33.88 -10.22
CA ARG A 74 34.69 -32.78 -10.39
C ARG A 74 33.28 -33.29 -10.63
N ARG A 75 33.14 -34.32 -11.47
CA ARG A 75 31.84 -34.95 -11.78
C ARG A 75 31.18 -35.53 -10.54
N ALA A 76 31.94 -36.24 -9.70
CA ALA A 76 31.42 -36.81 -8.45
C ALA A 76 30.88 -35.72 -7.50
N ALA A 77 31.54 -34.56 -7.42
CA ALA A 77 31.05 -33.43 -6.63
C ALA A 77 29.76 -32.81 -7.21
N ILE A 78 29.64 -32.72 -8.54
CA ILE A 78 28.44 -32.24 -9.23
C ILE A 78 27.24 -33.17 -8.98
N GLU A 79 27.46 -34.48 -9.00
CA GLU A 79 26.42 -35.49 -8.80
C GLU A 79 25.86 -35.50 -7.36
N GLN A 80 26.63 -35.05 -6.36
CA GLN A 80 26.21 -34.99 -4.97
C GLN A 80 25.33 -33.78 -4.60
N ALA A 81 25.12 -32.84 -5.53
CA ALA A 81 24.25 -31.65 -5.43
C ALA A 81 24.07 -31.09 -3.99
N PRO A 82 24.92 -30.14 -3.54
CA PRO A 82 24.85 -29.64 -2.17
C PRO A 82 23.50 -28.95 -1.87
N SER A 83 23.06 -28.99 -0.61
CA SER A 83 21.95 -28.15 -0.17
C SER A 83 22.47 -26.80 0.31
N GLY A 84 21.90 -25.71 -0.20
CA GLY A 84 22.05 -24.39 0.41
C GLY A 84 21.45 -24.32 1.82
N GLY A 85 21.72 -23.21 2.50
CA GLY A 85 21.16 -22.94 3.82
C GLY A 85 19.68 -22.54 3.77
N PRO A 86 18.97 -22.55 4.91
CA PRO A 86 17.53 -22.29 4.97
C PRO A 86 17.12 -20.94 4.38
N LEU A 87 16.01 -20.92 3.65
CA LEU A 87 15.45 -19.76 2.97
C LEU A 87 14.36 -19.10 3.85
N GLY A 88 14.57 -17.85 4.24
CA GLY A 88 13.72 -17.17 5.24
C GLY A 88 13.18 -15.80 4.86
N CYS A 89 13.37 -15.37 3.61
CA CYS A 89 12.81 -14.12 3.14
C CYS A 89 11.39 -14.37 2.67
N LEU A 90 10.40 -13.93 3.44
CA LEU A 90 9.00 -14.04 3.05
C LEU A 90 8.68 -13.07 1.92
N VAL A 91 7.85 -13.52 0.99
CA VAL A 91 7.36 -12.75 -0.15
C VAL A 91 5.84 -12.70 -0.06
N ASP A 92 5.26 -11.55 -0.40
CA ASP A 92 3.81 -11.41 -0.46
C ASP A 92 3.20 -12.50 -1.39
N PRO A 93 2.13 -13.21 -0.95
CA PRO A 93 1.55 -14.31 -1.73
C PRO A 93 1.08 -13.91 -3.14
N GLU A 94 0.51 -12.72 -3.33
CA GLU A 94 0.10 -12.27 -4.66
C GLU A 94 1.29 -12.01 -5.56
N ARG A 95 2.39 -11.51 -4.97
CA ARG A 95 3.66 -11.30 -5.65
C ARG A 95 4.29 -12.64 -6.03
N TRP A 96 4.30 -13.61 -5.12
CA TRP A 96 4.76 -14.97 -5.36
C TRP A 96 4.00 -15.64 -6.52
N GLU A 97 2.67 -15.56 -6.51
CA GLU A 97 1.82 -16.16 -7.53
C GLU A 97 2.01 -15.49 -8.91
N ARG A 98 2.34 -14.20 -8.92
CA ARG A 98 2.69 -13.49 -10.16
C ARG A 98 3.98 -14.01 -10.78
N PHE A 99 4.96 -14.41 -9.98
CA PHE A 99 6.20 -15.00 -10.47
C PHE A 99 5.97 -16.40 -11.02
N ARG A 100 5.19 -17.25 -10.32
CA ARG A 100 4.81 -18.58 -10.81
C ARG A 100 4.09 -18.51 -12.16
N ARG A 101 3.10 -17.62 -12.30
CA ARG A 101 2.34 -17.45 -13.55
C ARG A 101 3.14 -16.92 -14.73
N ARG A 102 4.28 -16.27 -14.49
CA ARG A 102 5.12 -15.65 -15.53
C ARG A 102 6.27 -16.54 -16.02
N GLY A 103 6.45 -17.75 -15.47
CA GLY A 103 7.44 -18.70 -15.99
C GLY A 103 8.90 -18.26 -15.85
N GLY A 104 9.25 -17.52 -14.79
CA GLY A 104 10.65 -17.28 -14.42
C GLY A 104 11.47 -16.31 -15.30
N SER A 105 11.00 -15.88 -16.47
CA SER A 105 11.70 -14.83 -17.24
C SER A 105 10.76 -14.04 -18.16
N ARG A 106 11.05 -12.76 -18.37
CA ARG A 106 10.52 -12.00 -19.51
C ARG A 106 11.11 -12.62 -20.78
N GLU A 107 10.43 -13.55 -21.42
CA GLU A 107 10.68 -13.78 -22.84
C GLU A 107 10.23 -12.52 -23.60
N GLY A 108 11.17 -11.87 -24.29
CA GLY A 108 10.84 -10.88 -25.32
C GLY A 108 11.05 -9.39 -25.01
N GLY A 109 11.65 -9.02 -23.87
CA GLY A 109 12.23 -7.69 -23.73
C GLY A 109 13.72 -7.82 -23.98
N GLY A 110 14.25 -7.30 -25.09
CA GLY A 110 15.69 -7.26 -25.30
C GLY A 110 16.39 -6.79 -24.03
N PHE A 111 17.52 -7.40 -23.69
CA PHE A 111 18.48 -6.84 -22.74
C PHE A 111 19.04 -5.57 -23.38
N GLY A 112 18.18 -4.55 -23.51
CA GLY A 112 18.57 -3.25 -23.96
C GLY A 112 19.62 -2.80 -22.98
N SER A 113 20.86 -2.77 -23.45
CA SER A 113 21.84 -1.84 -22.98
C SER A 113 21.15 -0.47 -22.98
N VAL A 114 20.57 -0.09 -21.84
CA VAL A 114 20.43 1.33 -21.54
C VAL A 114 21.84 1.77 -21.15
N GLY A 115 22.74 1.72 -22.13
CA GLY A 115 23.93 2.54 -22.17
C GLY A 115 23.44 3.94 -22.44
N MET A 116 22.94 4.60 -21.40
CA MET A 116 23.24 6.01 -21.24
C MET A 116 24.54 6.02 -20.46
N GLU A 117 25.57 6.61 -21.05
CA GLU A 117 26.90 6.76 -20.44
C GLU A 117 26.75 7.10 -18.94
N ALA A 118 27.27 6.23 -18.09
CA ALA A 118 27.35 6.45 -16.65
C ALA A 118 28.45 7.47 -16.38
N ASP A 119 28.23 8.72 -16.76
CA ASP A 119 29.20 9.80 -16.54
C ASP A 119 29.56 9.88 -15.05
N GLY A 120 30.80 9.45 -14.74
CA GLY A 120 31.46 9.66 -13.45
C GLY A 120 31.35 8.58 -12.38
N LEU A 121 30.71 7.42 -12.60
CA LEU A 121 30.73 6.32 -11.61
C LEU A 121 31.97 5.41 -11.77
N PRO A 122 32.61 4.96 -10.68
CA PRO A 122 33.69 3.98 -10.75
C PRO A 122 33.21 2.66 -11.35
N GLU A 123 34.05 2.00 -12.16
CA GLU A 123 33.75 0.68 -12.73
C GLU A 123 33.63 -0.43 -11.68
N ALA A 124 34.20 -0.22 -10.49
CA ALA A 124 34.08 -1.17 -9.38
C ALA A 124 34.07 -0.46 -8.02
N ILE A 125 33.23 -0.96 -7.12
CA ILE A 125 33.18 -0.56 -5.70
C ILE A 125 33.15 -1.80 -4.83
N ARG A 126 33.99 -1.82 -3.78
CA ARG A 126 34.06 -2.90 -2.80
C ARG A 126 33.97 -2.33 -1.39
N LEU A 127 32.98 -2.77 -0.63
CA LEU A 127 32.74 -2.38 0.76
C LEU A 127 33.00 -3.54 1.75
N THR A 128 33.47 -4.69 1.24
CA THR A 128 33.72 -5.95 1.99
C THR A 128 34.61 -5.74 3.20
N ASP A 129 35.67 -4.94 3.07
CA ASP A 129 36.69 -4.73 4.12
C ASP A 129 36.18 -3.94 5.32
N ARG A 130 34.99 -3.34 5.20
CA ARG A 130 34.34 -2.54 6.26
C ARG A 130 33.34 -3.35 7.08
N LEU A 131 33.23 -4.65 6.81
CA LEU A 131 32.33 -5.56 7.49
C LEU A 131 33.12 -6.65 8.22
N PRO A 132 32.61 -7.18 9.35
CA PRO A 132 33.25 -8.31 10.02
C PRO A 132 33.19 -9.58 9.14
N PRO A 133 33.85 -10.70 9.50
CA PRO A 133 33.74 -11.94 8.75
C PRO A 133 32.29 -12.43 8.57
N VAL A 134 32.00 -13.12 7.45
CA VAL A 134 30.68 -13.69 7.15
C VAL A 134 30.25 -14.66 8.25
N ARG A 135 28.97 -14.56 8.66
CA ARG A 135 28.38 -15.39 9.71
C ARG A 135 27.49 -16.47 9.12
N ASP A 136 27.10 -17.39 9.98
CA ASP A 136 26.31 -18.57 9.61
C ASP A 136 24.99 -18.57 10.37
N GLN A 137 23.88 -18.53 9.64
CA GLN A 137 22.52 -18.63 10.18
C GLN A 137 22.18 -20.04 10.69
N GLY A 138 22.97 -21.04 10.32
CA GLY A 138 22.75 -22.44 10.66
C GLY A 138 21.41 -22.97 10.13
N GLU A 139 20.67 -23.66 10.99
CA GLU A 139 19.47 -24.42 10.62
C GLU A 139 18.21 -23.55 10.53
N ARG A 140 18.31 -22.25 10.84
CA ARG A 140 17.15 -21.37 10.92
C ARG A 140 17.03 -20.46 9.70
N PRO A 141 15.81 -20.21 9.18
CA PRO A 141 15.56 -19.29 8.07
C PRO A 141 15.56 -17.83 8.53
N THR A 142 16.71 -17.33 8.99
CA THR A 142 16.88 -15.98 9.57
C THR A 142 17.66 -15.03 8.66
N CYS A 143 17.83 -15.38 7.39
CA CYS A 143 18.64 -14.64 6.41
C CYS A 143 18.36 -13.13 6.37
N VAL A 144 17.10 -12.71 6.54
CA VAL A 144 16.70 -11.30 6.56
C VAL A 144 17.37 -10.55 7.71
N ALA A 145 17.40 -11.14 8.90
CA ALA A 145 18.06 -10.54 10.05
C ALA A 145 19.58 -10.45 9.84
N PHE A 146 20.20 -11.49 9.28
CA PHE A 146 21.65 -11.50 8.99
C PHE A 146 22.04 -10.43 7.96
N ALA A 147 21.32 -10.36 6.83
CA ALA A 147 21.57 -9.35 5.81
C ALA A 147 21.40 -7.93 6.37
N THR A 148 20.40 -7.74 7.22
CA THR A 148 20.11 -6.43 7.84
C THR A 148 21.11 -6.06 8.95
N VAL A 149 21.59 -7.03 9.73
CA VAL A 149 22.67 -6.82 10.70
C VAL A 149 23.97 -6.43 10.01
N ALA A 150 24.29 -7.02 8.84
CA ALA A 150 25.46 -6.58 8.07
C ALA A 150 25.35 -5.10 7.68
N LEU A 151 24.19 -4.64 7.19
CA LEU A 151 23.95 -3.22 6.94
C LEU A 151 24.11 -2.38 8.23
N LYS A 152 23.56 -2.85 9.36
CA LYS A 152 23.67 -2.15 10.64
C LYS A 152 25.12 -1.99 11.09
N GLU A 153 25.91 -3.05 10.99
CA GLU A 153 27.34 -3.06 11.34
C GLU A 153 28.13 -2.08 10.47
N TYR A 154 27.81 -2.02 9.17
CA TYR A 154 28.39 -1.04 8.27
C TYR A 154 28.06 0.40 8.68
N ILE A 155 26.79 0.69 8.98
CA ILE A 155 26.32 2.02 9.39
C ILE A 155 27.04 2.49 10.67
N GLU A 156 27.17 1.61 11.66
CA GLU A 156 27.76 1.95 12.96
C GLU A 156 29.28 2.01 12.92
N LYS A 157 29.92 1.55 11.83
CA LYS A 157 31.38 1.42 11.71
C LYS A 157 32.01 0.70 12.91
N SER A 158 31.23 -0.17 13.56
CA SER A 158 31.60 -0.81 14.82
C SER A 158 32.28 -2.15 14.56
N ARG A 159 33.32 -2.43 15.35
CA ARG A 159 33.91 -3.78 15.42
C ARG A 159 33.12 -4.71 16.34
N GLU A 160 32.19 -4.16 17.13
CA GLU A 160 31.30 -4.93 17.97
C GLU A 160 30.18 -5.55 17.12
N ARG A 161 29.87 -6.81 17.40
CA ARG A 161 28.91 -7.59 16.62
C ARG A 161 27.49 -7.28 17.11
N PHE A 162 26.58 -6.91 16.22
CA PHE A 162 25.16 -6.77 16.52
C PHE A 162 24.45 -8.12 16.53
N SER A 163 23.33 -8.22 17.27
CA SER A 163 22.60 -9.47 17.50
C SER A 163 21.57 -9.75 16.40
N GLU A 164 21.84 -10.75 15.56
CA GLU A 164 20.84 -11.28 14.62
C GLU A 164 19.64 -11.87 15.36
N GLN A 165 19.85 -12.41 16.56
CA GLN A 165 18.80 -12.97 17.41
C GLN A 165 17.80 -11.90 17.83
N PHE A 166 18.30 -10.77 18.32
CA PHE A 166 17.46 -9.65 18.70
C PHE A 166 16.69 -9.11 17.50
N LEU A 167 17.39 -8.90 16.38
CA LEU A 167 16.75 -8.33 15.21
C LEU A 167 15.68 -9.26 14.66
N TYR A 168 15.94 -10.58 14.59
CA TYR A 168 14.95 -11.54 14.14
C TYR A 168 13.73 -11.58 15.07
N TRP A 169 13.93 -11.64 16.39
CA TRP A 169 12.84 -11.55 17.35
C TRP A 169 12.01 -10.26 17.15
N ALA A 170 12.66 -9.11 16.99
CA ALA A 170 11.98 -7.84 16.75
C ALA A 170 11.17 -7.84 15.45
N CYS A 171 11.65 -8.51 14.40
CA CYS A 171 10.88 -8.71 13.17
C CYS A 171 9.60 -9.52 13.44
N LYS A 172 9.69 -10.62 14.20
CA LYS A 172 8.52 -11.44 14.57
C LYS A 172 7.50 -10.66 15.40
N GLN A 173 7.96 -9.75 16.27
CA GLN A 173 7.05 -8.86 17.01
C GLN A 173 6.33 -7.84 16.12
N LEU A 174 6.95 -7.43 15.01
CA LEU A 174 6.38 -6.45 14.09
C LEU A 174 5.47 -7.09 13.04
N ASP A 175 5.86 -8.24 12.49
CA ASP A 175 5.09 -8.91 11.44
C ASP A 175 3.98 -9.82 12.00
N GLY A 176 4.12 -10.33 13.22
CA GLY A 176 3.16 -11.23 13.86
C GLY A 176 3.03 -12.58 13.16
N VAL A 177 3.99 -12.96 12.30
CA VAL A 177 3.98 -14.23 11.56
C VAL A 177 4.45 -15.34 12.49
N GLU A 178 3.72 -16.44 12.59
CA GLU A 178 4.12 -17.57 13.46
C GLU A 178 5.10 -18.52 12.73
N GLU A 179 5.03 -18.55 11.40
CA GLU A 179 5.88 -19.35 10.55
C GLU A 179 7.34 -18.84 10.50
N ALA A 180 8.23 -19.74 10.11
CA ALA A 180 9.65 -19.47 10.00
C ALA A 180 9.96 -18.49 8.85
N GLY A 181 10.88 -17.57 9.08
CA GLY A 181 11.19 -16.45 8.18
C GLY A 181 10.49 -15.15 8.57
N THR A 182 10.83 -14.08 7.85
CA THR A 182 10.23 -12.74 8.02
C THR A 182 10.32 -11.93 6.73
N TYR A 183 9.66 -10.77 6.69
CA TYR A 183 9.68 -9.85 5.55
C TYR A 183 10.81 -8.81 5.67
N LEU A 184 11.40 -8.40 4.53
CA LEU A 184 12.40 -7.31 4.49
C LEU A 184 11.92 -6.01 5.14
N HIS A 185 10.66 -5.64 4.89
CA HIS A 185 10.10 -4.40 5.45
C HIS A 185 9.94 -4.47 6.97
N ALA A 186 9.70 -5.67 7.53
CA ALA A 186 9.68 -5.89 8.97
C ALA A 186 11.07 -5.66 9.58
N ALA A 187 12.14 -6.13 8.92
CA ALA A 187 13.52 -5.89 9.37
C ALA A 187 13.95 -4.43 9.27
N ALA A 188 13.57 -3.73 8.19
CA ALA A 188 13.78 -2.29 8.08
C ALA A 188 13.06 -1.54 9.22
N GLY A 189 11.79 -1.87 9.47
CA GLY A 189 11.01 -1.31 10.59
C GLY A 189 11.57 -1.68 11.96
N ALA A 190 12.12 -2.89 12.13
CA ALA A 190 12.73 -3.34 13.38
C ALA A 190 13.95 -2.50 13.75
N LEU A 191 14.83 -2.19 12.78
CA LEU A 191 15.96 -1.30 13.02
C LEU A 191 15.53 0.12 13.45
N GLU A 192 14.41 0.62 12.92
CA GLU A 192 13.88 1.95 13.25
C GLU A 192 13.18 1.99 14.62
N LEU A 193 12.28 1.05 14.86
CA LEU A 193 11.40 1.05 16.04
C LEU A 193 12.06 0.43 17.26
N HIS A 194 12.84 -0.64 17.07
CA HIS A 194 13.46 -1.40 18.16
C HIS A 194 14.96 -1.16 18.25
N GLY A 195 15.62 -0.97 17.10
CA GLY A 195 17.09 -0.97 17.00
C GLY A 195 17.63 -2.38 17.09
N CYS A 196 18.89 -2.53 17.51
CA CYS A 196 19.52 -3.84 17.63
C CYS A 196 20.56 -3.84 18.75
N CYS A 197 20.48 -4.78 19.68
CA CYS A 197 21.49 -4.92 20.73
C CYS A 197 22.75 -5.61 20.19
N LEU A 198 23.78 -5.66 21.01
CA LEU A 198 25.00 -6.38 20.67
C LEU A 198 24.79 -7.89 20.84
N ASN A 199 25.46 -8.68 20.00
CA ASN A 199 25.44 -10.14 20.07
C ASN A 199 25.95 -10.67 21.42
N ARG A 200 26.85 -9.95 22.10
CA ARG A 200 27.28 -10.32 23.46
C ARG A 200 26.15 -10.21 24.49
N THR A 201 25.18 -9.34 24.25
CA THR A 201 24.06 -9.07 25.14
C THR A 201 22.91 -10.05 24.89
N TRP A 202 22.66 -10.41 23.63
CA TRP A 202 21.80 -11.53 23.29
C TRP A 202 22.39 -12.36 22.14
N PRO A 203 23.06 -13.49 22.46
CA PRO A 203 23.73 -14.30 21.45
C PRO A 203 22.78 -15.01 20.49
N TYR A 204 23.24 -15.19 19.25
CA TYR A 204 22.53 -15.98 18.26
C TYR A 204 22.52 -17.48 18.56
N VAL A 205 21.31 -18.07 18.55
CA VAL A 205 21.09 -19.51 18.64
C VAL A 205 20.73 -20.02 17.25
N ASN A 206 21.61 -20.83 16.68
CA ASN A 206 21.53 -21.29 15.28
C ASN A 206 20.71 -22.58 15.07
N ARG A 207 20.11 -23.12 16.13
CA ARG A 207 19.25 -24.31 16.10
C ARG A 207 17.79 -23.90 16.21
N ASN A 208 16.92 -24.64 15.53
CA ASN A 208 15.49 -24.42 15.65
C ASN A 208 14.97 -24.89 17.04
N ILE A 209 14.02 -24.15 17.62
CA ILE A 209 13.33 -24.53 18.85
C ILE A 209 11.82 -24.60 18.53
N PRO A 210 11.22 -25.81 18.46
CA PRO A 210 9.81 -25.96 18.13
C PRO A 210 8.89 -25.13 19.04
N GLY A 211 7.94 -24.42 18.44
CA GLY A 211 7.01 -23.54 19.17
C GLY A 211 7.62 -22.23 19.68
N ASN A 212 8.89 -21.94 19.37
CA ASN A 212 9.57 -20.71 19.76
C ASN A 212 10.40 -20.15 18.61
N GLU A 213 9.75 -19.80 17.51
CA GLU A 213 10.42 -19.33 16.28
C GLU A 213 11.31 -18.09 16.54
N GLY A 214 10.77 -17.09 17.27
CA GLY A 214 11.49 -15.89 17.66
C GLY A 214 12.55 -16.12 18.75
N GLN A 215 12.58 -17.29 19.38
CA GLN A 215 13.45 -17.67 20.51
C GLN A 215 13.53 -16.59 21.60
N GLY A 216 12.39 -15.99 21.92
CA GLY A 216 12.25 -14.86 22.85
C GLY A 216 11.49 -15.21 24.14
N PRO A 217 11.26 -14.20 25.01
CA PRO A 217 11.63 -12.78 24.86
C PRO A 217 13.11 -12.48 25.15
N PRO A 218 13.64 -11.33 24.68
CA PRO A 218 14.96 -10.83 25.04
C PRO A 218 15.09 -10.53 26.54
N PRO A 219 16.31 -10.62 27.09
CA PRO A 219 16.62 -9.97 28.37
C PRO A 219 16.28 -8.47 28.34
N PRO A 220 15.80 -7.87 29.44
CA PRO A 220 15.50 -6.43 29.48
C PRO A 220 16.70 -5.54 29.13
N THR A 221 17.92 -5.98 29.44
CA THR A 221 19.17 -5.30 29.08
C THR A 221 19.38 -5.24 27.56
N ALA A 222 19.02 -6.30 26.83
CA ALA A 222 19.06 -6.32 25.38
C ALA A 222 18.05 -5.33 24.78
N VAL A 223 16.84 -5.23 25.35
CA VAL A 223 15.83 -4.26 24.89
C VAL A 223 16.29 -2.82 25.13
N ALA A 224 16.92 -2.54 26.28
CA ALA A 224 17.46 -1.22 26.57
C ALA A 224 18.61 -0.85 25.62
N GLU A 225 19.60 -1.74 25.47
CA GLU A 225 20.77 -1.52 24.60
C GLU A 225 20.34 -1.37 23.12
N ALA A 226 19.37 -2.16 22.66
CA ALA A 226 18.87 -2.04 21.29
C ALA A 226 18.31 -0.65 20.97
N ARG A 227 17.63 -0.01 21.93
CA ARG A 227 17.05 1.34 21.75
C ARG A 227 18.12 2.40 21.52
N GLU A 228 19.32 2.21 22.07
CA GLU A 228 20.46 3.11 21.89
C GLU A 228 21.05 3.00 20.48
N HIS A 229 20.89 1.84 19.84
CA HIS A 229 21.38 1.56 18.50
C HIS A 229 20.26 1.49 17.46
N ARG A 230 19.28 2.40 17.53
CA ARG A 230 18.26 2.55 16.47
C ARG A 230 18.85 3.16 15.21
N THR A 231 18.43 2.66 14.05
CA THR A 231 18.73 3.28 12.76
C THR A 231 17.62 4.31 12.46
N PRO A 232 17.93 5.59 12.18
CA PRO A 232 16.91 6.63 12.09
C PRO A 232 15.83 6.40 11.03
N TYR A 233 16.22 5.85 9.88
CA TYR A 233 15.33 5.38 8.81
C TYR A 233 16.10 4.49 7.83
N CYS A 234 15.38 3.60 7.17
CA CYS A 234 15.84 2.84 6.01
C CYS A 234 15.22 3.42 4.73
N ARG A 235 15.96 3.32 3.62
CA ARG A 235 15.51 3.81 2.30
C ARG A 235 15.20 2.64 1.40
N VAL A 236 14.08 2.69 0.70
CA VAL A 236 13.80 1.74 -0.38
C VAL A 236 14.75 2.00 -1.56
N VAL A 237 15.32 0.93 -2.10
CA VAL A 237 16.09 0.95 -3.35
C VAL A 237 15.23 0.34 -4.45
N ALA A 238 15.29 0.93 -5.65
CA ALA A 238 14.49 0.44 -6.77
C ALA A 238 15.00 -0.94 -7.21
N GLU A 239 14.17 -1.97 -7.00
CA GLU A 239 14.55 -3.38 -7.10
C GLU A 239 15.21 -3.76 -8.42
N SER A 240 14.76 -3.19 -9.54
CA SER A 240 15.14 -3.57 -10.91
C SER A 240 16.03 -2.55 -11.63
N VAL A 241 16.61 -1.58 -10.93
CA VAL A 241 17.40 -0.48 -11.55
C VAL A 241 18.85 -0.56 -11.10
N VAL A 242 19.70 -1.19 -11.92
CA VAL A 242 21.14 -1.40 -11.66
C VAL A 242 21.85 -0.11 -11.24
N GLU A 243 21.62 0.97 -11.99
CA GLU A 243 22.22 2.27 -11.75
C GLU A 243 21.90 2.84 -10.36
N HIS A 244 20.71 2.56 -9.82
CA HIS A 244 20.36 3.00 -8.47
C HIS A 244 21.21 2.26 -7.42
N TYR A 245 21.46 0.97 -7.59
CA TYR A 245 22.37 0.23 -6.71
C TYR A 245 23.79 0.77 -6.81
N LYS A 246 24.29 0.98 -8.04
CA LYS A 246 25.65 1.50 -8.26
C LYS A 246 25.84 2.86 -7.59
N ARG A 247 24.90 3.80 -7.75
CA ARG A 247 24.93 5.10 -7.07
C ARG A 247 24.88 4.99 -5.54
N VAL A 248 24.06 4.10 -5.00
CA VAL A 248 23.98 3.88 -3.54
C VAL A 248 25.29 3.30 -2.99
N LEU A 249 25.88 2.34 -3.71
CA LEU A 249 27.12 1.67 -3.33
C LEU A 249 28.34 2.57 -3.50
N ALA A 250 28.42 3.34 -4.59
CA ALA A 250 29.50 4.29 -4.84
C ALA A 250 29.41 5.50 -3.89
N GLY A 251 28.20 5.91 -3.53
CA GLY A 251 27.95 7.19 -2.88
C GLY A 251 28.02 8.34 -3.90
N GLY A 252 28.37 9.53 -3.42
CA GLY A 252 28.49 10.73 -4.23
C GLY A 252 29.31 11.81 -3.51
N GLU A 253 29.40 13.02 -4.06
CA GLU A 253 30.11 14.13 -3.39
C GLU A 253 29.60 14.32 -1.95
N GLY A 254 30.49 14.10 -0.97
CA GLY A 254 30.19 14.22 0.46
C GLY A 254 29.37 13.07 1.08
N THR A 255 29.04 12.01 0.33
CA THR A 255 28.26 10.87 0.85
C THR A 255 29.02 9.56 0.69
N PRO A 256 29.33 8.83 1.78
CA PRO A 256 29.94 7.51 1.66
C PRO A 256 28.95 6.51 1.05
N GLY A 257 29.48 5.60 0.24
CA GLY A 257 28.77 4.43 -0.24
C GLY A 257 28.16 3.59 0.87
N MET A 258 26.99 3.00 0.58
CA MET A 258 26.19 2.23 1.54
C MET A 258 25.82 0.85 0.98
N PRO A 259 25.88 -0.22 1.79
CA PRO A 259 25.36 -1.53 1.39
C PRO A 259 23.84 -1.51 1.15
N VAL A 260 23.35 -2.46 0.36
CA VAL A 260 21.92 -2.61 0.05
C VAL A 260 21.46 -4.00 0.47
N VAL A 261 20.52 -4.09 1.39
CA VAL A 261 19.86 -5.35 1.73
C VAL A 261 18.84 -5.67 0.63
N ILE A 262 18.93 -6.85 0.05
CA ILE A 262 17.98 -7.33 -0.96
C ILE A 262 17.35 -8.64 -0.52
N GLY A 263 16.12 -8.85 -0.95
CA GLY A 263 15.51 -10.18 -1.02
C GLY A 263 15.43 -10.58 -2.49
N LEU A 264 15.76 -11.83 -2.76
CA LEU A 264 15.74 -12.41 -4.09
C LEU A 264 15.09 -13.78 -4.10
N LEU A 265 14.41 -14.09 -5.19
CA LEU A 265 13.98 -15.43 -5.52
C LEU A 265 15.20 -16.32 -5.74
N VAL A 266 15.09 -17.56 -5.27
CA VAL A 266 16.12 -18.58 -5.32
C VAL A 266 15.71 -19.65 -6.32
N PHE A 267 16.65 -20.11 -7.13
CA PHE A 267 16.42 -21.15 -8.14
C PHE A 267 17.44 -22.28 -7.93
N ASN A 268 17.02 -23.51 -8.20
CA ASN A 268 17.84 -24.70 -7.93
C ASN A 268 19.12 -24.73 -8.76
N SER A 269 19.10 -24.12 -9.94
CA SER A 269 20.26 -23.97 -10.82
C SER A 269 21.47 -23.30 -10.18
N TRP A 270 21.28 -22.46 -9.15
CA TRP A 270 22.39 -21.95 -8.35
C TRP A 270 22.35 -22.44 -6.90
N TYR A 271 21.16 -22.60 -6.33
CA TYR A 271 20.98 -23.00 -4.92
C TYR A 271 21.59 -24.37 -4.60
N ARG A 272 21.56 -25.28 -5.58
CA ARG A 272 22.07 -26.65 -5.47
C ARG A 272 23.23 -26.96 -6.41
N SER A 273 23.86 -25.91 -6.96
CA SER A 273 25.03 -26.04 -7.83
C SER A 273 26.31 -26.19 -6.99
N ALA A 274 27.03 -27.29 -7.20
CA ALA A 274 28.35 -27.50 -6.56
C ALA A 274 29.33 -26.36 -6.90
N GLU A 275 29.31 -25.85 -8.13
CA GLU A 275 30.19 -24.76 -8.55
C GLU A 275 29.79 -23.41 -7.93
N THR A 276 28.49 -23.13 -7.77
CA THR A 276 28.05 -21.94 -7.02
C THR A 276 28.43 -22.06 -5.54
N HIS A 277 28.35 -23.25 -4.94
CA HIS A 277 28.79 -23.46 -3.55
C HIS A 277 30.30 -23.34 -3.36
N ARG A 278 31.09 -23.62 -4.40
CA ARG A 278 32.55 -23.43 -4.38
C ARG A 278 32.96 -21.97 -4.59
N THR A 279 32.31 -21.28 -5.54
CA THR A 279 32.78 -20.00 -6.09
C THR A 279 31.92 -18.79 -5.70
N GLY A 280 30.68 -19.02 -5.28
CA GLY A 280 29.69 -17.97 -5.05
C GLY A 280 29.11 -17.36 -6.31
N LYS A 281 29.50 -17.81 -7.51
CA LYS A 281 28.97 -17.30 -8.79
C LYS A 281 27.53 -17.76 -9.00
N ILE A 282 26.58 -16.82 -8.97
CA ILE A 282 25.15 -17.11 -9.12
C ILE A 282 24.77 -17.03 -10.60
N THR A 283 24.27 -18.14 -11.15
CA THR A 283 23.71 -18.21 -12.50
C THR A 283 22.32 -17.58 -12.55
N LEU A 284 21.94 -17.03 -13.70
CA LEU A 284 20.54 -16.73 -13.99
C LEU A 284 19.74 -18.03 -14.11
N PRO A 285 18.45 -18.04 -13.75
CA PRO A 285 17.61 -19.24 -13.89
C PRO A 285 17.46 -19.65 -15.35
N PHE A 286 17.27 -20.94 -15.59
CA PHE A 286 16.95 -21.45 -16.93
C PHE A 286 15.54 -21.02 -17.38
N PRO A 287 15.26 -20.96 -18.70
CA PRO A 287 13.91 -20.64 -19.17
C PRO A 287 12.89 -21.63 -18.60
N GLY A 288 11.82 -21.11 -17.99
CA GLY A 288 10.79 -21.92 -17.35
C GLY A 288 11.17 -22.52 -15.99
N GLU A 289 12.38 -22.29 -15.49
CA GLU A 289 12.74 -22.72 -14.13
C GLU A 289 11.89 -21.97 -13.09
N LEU A 290 11.34 -22.72 -12.14
CA LEU A 290 10.50 -22.18 -11.08
C LEU A 290 11.33 -21.87 -9.82
N PRO A 291 11.03 -20.78 -9.09
CA PRO A 291 11.73 -20.46 -7.86
C PRO A 291 11.39 -21.47 -6.76
N VAL A 292 12.37 -21.77 -5.90
CA VAL A 292 12.24 -22.70 -4.75
C VAL A 292 11.96 -22.01 -3.43
N GLY A 293 12.20 -20.71 -3.36
CA GLY A 293 11.99 -19.88 -2.19
C GLY A 293 12.55 -18.49 -2.42
N ALA A 294 12.72 -17.74 -1.34
CA ALA A 294 13.39 -16.45 -1.37
C ALA A 294 14.40 -16.32 -0.23
N HIS A 295 15.52 -15.68 -0.55
CA HIS A 295 16.64 -15.46 0.36
C HIS A 295 16.93 -13.97 0.48
N ALA A 296 17.56 -13.57 1.58
CA ALA A 296 18.01 -12.20 1.76
C ALA A 296 19.53 -12.15 1.94
N MET A 297 20.17 -11.20 1.25
CA MET A 297 21.61 -10.97 1.27
C MET A 297 21.90 -9.47 1.26
N CYS A 298 23.11 -9.09 1.64
CA CYS A 298 23.53 -7.68 1.65
C CYS A 298 24.49 -7.40 0.50
N VAL A 299 24.10 -6.57 -0.47
CA VAL A 299 24.97 -6.08 -1.54
C VAL A 299 26.01 -5.13 -0.95
N VAL A 300 27.28 -5.47 -1.12
CA VAL A 300 28.44 -4.78 -0.54
C VAL A 300 29.43 -4.31 -1.60
N GLY A 301 29.04 -4.35 -2.87
CA GLY A 301 29.88 -3.87 -3.96
C GLY A 301 29.32 -4.22 -5.33
N TYR A 302 30.03 -3.76 -6.35
CA TYR A 302 29.75 -4.08 -7.73
C TYR A 302 31.02 -4.02 -8.57
N VAL A 303 31.00 -4.70 -9.71
CA VAL A 303 32.04 -4.66 -10.74
C VAL A 303 31.36 -4.69 -12.10
N ASP A 304 31.65 -3.68 -12.91
CA ASP A 304 31.23 -3.63 -14.31
C ASP A 304 32.11 -4.59 -15.13
N ASP A 305 31.46 -5.40 -15.95
CA ASP A 305 32.10 -6.38 -16.83
C ASP A 305 31.12 -6.71 -17.97
N GLU A 306 31.43 -6.24 -19.17
CA GLU A 306 30.56 -6.40 -20.35
C GLU A 306 30.32 -7.87 -20.74
N SER A 307 31.20 -8.79 -20.32
CA SER A 307 30.98 -10.22 -20.58
C SER A 307 29.95 -10.86 -19.64
N VAL A 308 29.50 -10.14 -18.60
CA VAL A 308 28.53 -10.63 -17.62
C VAL A 308 27.12 -10.17 -18.00
N PRO A 309 26.09 -11.05 -17.91
CA PRO A 309 24.72 -10.67 -18.24
C PRO A 309 24.23 -9.43 -17.49
N GLY A 310 23.91 -8.39 -18.26
CA GLY A 310 23.49 -7.09 -17.75
C GLY A 310 24.63 -6.07 -17.57
N GLY A 311 25.87 -6.40 -17.98
CA GLY A 311 27.02 -5.48 -18.00
C GLY A 311 27.85 -5.46 -16.72
N GLY A 312 27.71 -6.46 -15.84
CA GLY A 312 28.46 -6.55 -14.60
C GLY A 312 27.77 -7.41 -13.53
N TYR A 313 28.34 -7.43 -12.33
CA TYR A 313 27.80 -8.17 -11.18
C TYR A 313 27.91 -7.39 -9.88
N PHE A 314 26.97 -7.69 -8.98
CA PHE A 314 27.00 -7.25 -7.60
C PHE A 314 27.75 -8.26 -6.72
N ILE A 315 28.44 -7.76 -5.70
CA ILE A 315 29.09 -8.54 -4.66
C ILE A 315 28.15 -8.59 -3.46
N LEU A 316 27.69 -9.77 -3.07
CA LEU A 316 26.70 -9.97 -2.02
C LEU A 316 27.31 -10.71 -0.85
N ARG A 317 27.14 -10.20 0.35
CA ARG A 317 27.44 -10.89 1.59
C ARG A 317 26.30 -11.84 1.93
N ASN A 318 26.59 -13.14 1.95
CA ASN A 318 25.66 -14.19 2.32
C ASN A 318 25.67 -14.45 3.85
N SER A 319 24.87 -15.41 4.32
CA SER A 319 24.73 -15.80 5.72
C SER A 319 24.92 -17.30 5.96
N TRP A 320 25.70 -17.98 5.10
CA TRP A 320 25.97 -19.43 5.17
C TRP A 320 27.42 -19.74 5.59
N GLY A 321 28.06 -18.81 6.30
CA GLY A 321 29.42 -18.96 6.80
C GLY A 321 30.52 -18.88 5.72
N GLY A 322 31.78 -18.80 6.17
CA GLY A 322 32.95 -18.67 5.29
C GLY A 322 33.40 -19.98 4.62
N ARG A 323 32.73 -21.11 4.87
CA ARG A 323 32.97 -22.36 4.13
C ARG A 323 32.22 -22.38 2.79
N TRP A 324 31.09 -21.70 2.73
CA TRP A 324 30.39 -21.49 1.48
C TRP A 324 31.15 -20.49 0.62
N ALA A 325 31.24 -20.75 -0.68
CA ALA A 325 31.97 -19.94 -1.65
C ALA A 325 33.44 -19.70 -1.24
N ALA A 326 34.11 -20.72 -0.70
CA ALA A 326 35.48 -20.61 -0.17
C ALA A 326 36.50 -20.11 -1.20
N GLU A 327 36.24 -20.33 -2.49
CA GLU A 327 37.09 -19.92 -3.61
C GLU A 327 36.58 -18.65 -4.30
N ASN A 328 35.67 -17.90 -3.68
CA ASN A 328 35.17 -16.65 -4.25
C ASN A 328 36.29 -15.59 -4.30
N PRO A 329 36.56 -14.98 -5.47
CA PRO A 329 37.61 -13.97 -5.64
C PRO A 329 37.36 -12.68 -4.85
N GLU A 330 36.12 -12.38 -4.48
CA GLU A 330 35.71 -11.22 -3.67
C GLU A 330 35.65 -11.55 -2.16
N GLY A 331 36.00 -12.79 -1.79
CA GLY A 331 36.13 -13.26 -0.41
C GLY A 331 35.12 -14.34 -0.04
N ALA A 332 35.58 -15.31 0.76
CA ALA A 332 34.76 -16.44 1.18
C ALA A 332 33.44 -16.01 1.87
N GLY A 333 32.36 -16.74 1.60
CA GLY A 333 31.01 -16.42 2.10
C GLY A 333 30.29 -15.31 1.32
N HIS A 334 30.87 -14.78 0.24
CA HIS A 334 30.21 -13.83 -0.66
C HIS A 334 29.68 -14.52 -1.91
N ALA A 335 28.70 -13.89 -2.55
CA ALA A 335 28.13 -14.30 -3.83
C ALA A 335 28.39 -13.23 -4.89
N LEU A 336 28.47 -13.65 -6.15
CA LEU A 336 28.56 -12.78 -7.32
C LEU A 336 27.23 -12.89 -8.07
N LEU A 337 26.48 -11.80 -8.16
CA LEU A 337 25.14 -11.78 -8.74
C LEU A 337 25.11 -10.91 -10.01
N PRO A 338 24.83 -11.45 -11.20
CA PRO A 338 24.70 -10.66 -12.42
C PRO A 338 23.71 -9.51 -12.29
N TYR A 339 24.01 -8.35 -12.87
CA TYR A 339 23.09 -7.21 -12.92
C TYR A 339 21.73 -7.58 -13.52
N ALA A 340 21.71 -8.46 -14.54
CA ALA A 340 20.48 -8.95 -15.15
C ALA A 340 19.54 -9.64 -14.14
N TYR A 341 20.06 -10.19 -13.04
CA TYR A 341 19.26 -10.89 -12.03
C TYR A 341 18.25 -9.96 -11.34
N LEU A 342 18.54 -8.65 -11.25
CA LEU A 342 17.60 -7.66 -10.70
C LEU A 342 16.24 -7.66 -11.43
N SER A 343 16.26 -7.89 -12.74
CA SER A 343 15.05 -7.93 -13.57
C SER A 343 14.28 -9.26 -13.48
N VAL A 344 14.89 -10.27 -12.88
CA VAL A 344 14.39 -11.64 -12.80
C VAL A 344 13.79 -11.93 -11.42
N GLY A 345 14.57 -11.67 -10.37
CA GLY A 345 14.32 -12.32 -9.09
C GLY A 345 14.33 -11.42 -7.86
N VAL A 346 14.68 -10.12 -7.94
CA VAL A 346 14.68 -9.28 -6.73
C VAL A 346 13.24 -8.90 -6.35
N VAL A 347 12.89 -9.13 -5.08
CA VAL A 347 11.53 -8.97 -4.52
C VAL A 347 11.43 -7.86 -3.48
N GLY A 348 12.52 -7.16 -3.21
CA GLY A 348 12.60 -6.05 -2.30
C GLY A 348 14.03 -5.63 -2.09
N ALA A 349 14.25 -4.33 -1.89
CA ALA A 349 15.57 -3.80 -1.60
C ALA A 349 15.48 -2.56 -0.71
N PHE A 350 16.35 -2.47 0.28
CA PHE A 350 16.49 -1.28 1.10
C PHE A 350 17.95 -1.06 1.51
N THR A 351 18.28 0.18 1.84
CA THR A 351 19.61 0.61 2.27
C THR A 351 19.51 1.50 3.50
N GLY A 352 20.66 1.80 4.10
CA GLY A 352 20.79 2.76 5.18
C GLY A 352 20.53 4.21 4.72
N PRO A 353 20.59 5.18 5.63
CA PRO A 353 20.46 6.59 5.28
C PRO A 353 21.64 7.06 4.39
N VAL A 354 21.37 7.92 3.39
CA VAL A 354 22.42 8.56 2.57
C VAL A 354 23.14 9.62 3.40
N GLY A 355 24.46 9.46 3.50
CA GLY A 355 25.35 10.34 4.27
C GLY A 355 25.65 9.76 5.64
N ALA A 356 26.78 9.06 5.74
CA ALA A 356 27.45 8.80 7.00
C ALA A 356 28.87 9.41 6.99
N GLU A 357 29.01 10.66 6.56
CA GLU A 357 29.16 11.62 7.67
C GLU A 357 27.77 11.73 8.27
N PRO A 358 27.62 11.54 9.59
CA PRO A 358 26.31 11.71 10.21
C PRO A 358 25.77 13.05 9.72
N LYS A 359 24.64 13.07 8.99
CA LYS A 359 23.91 14.33 8.76
C LYS A 359 23.93 15.05 10.11
N PRO A 360 24.45 16.28 10.23
CA PRO A 360 24.84 16.92 11.49
C PRO A 360 23.73 16.96 12.53
N HIS A 361 23.58 15.79 13.12
CA HIS A 361 23.08 15.44 14.41
C HIS A 361 24.14 14.54 15.08
N ALA A 362 25.26 14.18 14.40
CA ALA A 362 26.41 13.52 15.02
C ALA A 362 27.79 14.12 14.65
N ARG A 363 27.89 15.44 14.51
CA ARG A 363 28.98 16.25 15.12
C ARG A 363 28.64 17.73 15.18
N ARG A 364 27.40 18.04 15.57
CA ARG A 364 27.30 18.80 16.81
C ARG A 364 27.93 17.85 17.82
N ALA A 365 29.18 18.04 18.24
CA ALA A 365 29.94 17.12 19.09
C ALA A 365 29.13 16.76 20.34
N ALA A 366 28.19 15.80 20.25
CA ALA A 366 26.84 15.96 20.81
C ALA A 366 26.71 17.33 21.44
N MET A 367 26.64 18.40 20.63
CA MET A 367 26.80 19.77 21.15
C MET A 367 25.72 19.83 22.20
N PRO A 368 26.11 19.89 23.49
CA PRO A 368 25.35 19.16 24.49
C PRO A 368 23.93 19.66 24.40
N ALA A 369 22.96 18.73 24.35
CA ALA A 369 21.58 19.08 24.06
C ALA A 369 21.20 20.23 24.97
N VAL A 370 21.19 21.45 24.43
CA VAL A 370 21.10 22.66 25.23
C VAL A 370 19.70 22.59 25.80
N ARG A 371 19.57 22.30 27.09
CA ARG A 371 18.23 22.13 27.68
C ARG A 371 17.62 23.48 28.02
N ALA A 372 18.47 24.47 28.24
CA ALA A 372 18.10 25.82 28.64
C ALA A 372 19.15 26.86 28.16
N PRO A 373 18.81 28.15 28.11
CA PRO A 373 19.76 29.23 27.79
C PRO A 373 20.99 29.30 28.72
N THR A 374 20.84 28.79 29.94
CA THR A 374 21.87 28.78 30.98
C THR A 374 22.78 27.56 30.91
N ASP A 375 22.50 26.61 30.03
CA ASP A 375 23.27 25.38 29.88
C ASP A 375 24.72 25.72 29.51
N PRO A 376 25.74 25.17 30.20
CA PRO A 376 27.14 25.32 29.83
C PRO A 376 27.41 24.97 28.36
N ALA A 377 26.64 24.04 27.81
CA ALA A 377 26.64 23.67 26.42
C ALA A 377 26.35 24.84 25.47
N PHE A 378 25.49 25.77 25.87
CA PHE A 378 25.03 26.88 25.02
C PHE A 378 26.19 27.66 24.40
N GLY A 379 27.24 27.92 25.20
CA GLY A 379 28.45 28.60 24.76
C GLY A 379 29.18 27.82 23.68
N LEU A 380 29.35 26.51 23.88
CA LEU A 380 29.92 25.64 22.84
C LEU A 380 29.06 25.69 21.58
N VAL A 381 27.74 25.69 21.77
CA VAL A 381 26.76 25.37 20.74
C VAL A 381 26.43 26.51 19.79
N TYR A 382 26.33 27.72 20.34
CA TYR A 382 25.80 28.87 19.66
C TYR A 382 26.71 30.09 19.74
N THR A 383 27.88 30.02 20.40
CA THR A 383 28.72 31.20 20.56
C THR A 383 30.07 31.08 19.84
N ARG A 384 30.58 32.22 19.37
CA ARG A 384 31.93 32.37 18.84
C ARG A 384 32.53 33.69 19.31
N VAL A 385 33.85 33.82 19.22
CA VAL A 385 34.54 35.10 19.43
C VAL A 385 34.79 35.75 18.07
N LEU A 386 34.56 37.05 17.96
CA LEU A 386 34.80 37.79 16.71
C LEU A 386 36.30 38.02 16.49
N ASP A 387 36.80 37.68 15.30
CA ASP A 387 38.20 37.94 14.93
C ASP A 387 38.44 39.40 14.57
N LEU A 388 37.43 40.05 13.94
CA LEU A 388 37.45 41.46 13.51
C LEU A 388 36.18 42.18 13.97
N PRO A 389 36.17 43.53 14.07
CA PRO A 389 34.96 44.27 14.39
C PRO A 389 33.88 44.06 13.31
N ALA A 390 32.66 43.76 13.73
CA ALA A 390 31.54 43.49 12.82
C ALA A 390 30.23 44.04 13.39
N ARG A 391 29.26 44.35 12.52
CA ARG A 391 27.92 44.78 12.94
C ARG A 391 27.06 43.57 13.30
N ASP A 392 26.34 43.66 14.41
CA ASP A 392 25.42 42.62 14.84
C ASP A 392 24.06 42.70 14.13
N ALA A 393 23.11 41.84 14.52
CA ALA A 393 21.78 41.77 13.92
C ALA A 393 20.98 43.09 14.00
N ASP A 394 21.28 43.95 14.98
CA ASP A 394 20.66 45.27 15.15
C ASP A 394 21.51 46.40 14.51
N GLN A 395 22.48 46.04 13.65
CA GLN A 395 23.43 46.93 13.00
C GLN A 395 24.39 47.67 13.96
N VAL A 396 24.51 47.22 15.20
CA VAL A 396 25.40 47.83 16.20
C VAL A 396 26.82 47.30 16.01
N LEU A 397 27.83 48.18 15.98
CA LEU A 397 29.23 47.77 15.84
C LEU A 397 29.71 47.03 17.09
N VAL A 398 30.15 45.80 16.91
CA VAL A 398 30.73 44.95 17.96
C VAL A 398 32.25 44.86 17.75
N PRO A 399 33.08 45.23 18.75
CA PRO A 399 34.54 45.14 18.65
C PRO A 399 35.05 43.71 18.47
N ALA A 400 36.24 43.57 17.88
CA ALA A 400 36.98 42.31 17.85
C ALA A 400 37.19 41.74 19.27
N ARG A 401 37.38 40.42 19.36
CA ARG A 401 37.53 39.64 20.59
C ARG A 401 36.30 39.63 21.52
N THR A 402 35.14 40.08 21.03
CA THR A 402 33.86 39.98 21.76
C THR A 402 33.21 38.62 21.51
N ALA A 403 32.71 37.96 22.57
CA ALA A 403 31.89 36.75 22.45
C ALA A 403 30.47 37.09 21.97
N VAL A 404 29.99 36.37 20.96
CA VAL A 404 28.70 36.59 20.30
C VAL A 404 27.93 35.28 20.13
N ILE A 405 26.61 35.34 20.19
CA ILE A 405 25.68 34.25 19.91
C ILE A 405 25.32 34.31 18.43
N VAL A 406 25.63 33.26 17.68
CA VAL A 406 25.49 33.15 16.23
C VAL A 406 24.25 32.35 15.86
N ASP A 407 23.52 32.82 14.85
CA ASP A 407 22.41 32.10 14.26
C ASP A 407 22.90 30.94 13.39
N PRO A 408 22.51 29.67 13.66
CA PRO A 408 22.93 28.53 12.86
C PRO A 408 22.46 28.59 11.40
N ALA A 409 21.31 29.22 11.12
CA ALA A 409 20.75 29.30 9.77
C ALA A 409 21.27 30.52 8.98
N ASN A 410 21.96 31.44 9.66
CA ASN A 410 22.63 32.58 9.05
C ASN A 410 23.83 33.02 9.92
N PRO A 411 25.03 32.42 9.73
CA PRO A 411 26.19 32.70 10.57
C PRO A 411 26.71 34.15 10.54
N ALA A 412 26.24 34.96 9.60
CA ALA A 412 26.50 36.40 9.56
C ALA A 412 25.65 37.17 10.58
N CYS A 413 24.54 36.59 11.04
CA CYS A 413 23.64 37.17 12.02
C CYS A 413 23.99 36.71 13.43
N PHE A 414 24.33 37.66 14.30
CA PHE A 414 24.71 37.38 15.69
C PHE A 414 24.32 38.54 16.62
N LYS A 415 24.35 38.32 17.92
CA LYS A 415 24.28 39.37 18.97
C LYS A 415 25.30 39.08 20.07
N ARG A 416 25.67 40.08 20.88
CA ARG A 416 26.59 39.87 22.01
C ARG A 416 26.08 38.79 22.96
N ASP A 417 27.00 37.99 23.48
CA ASP A 417 26.68 36.95 24.45
C ASP A 417 26.36 37.53 25.83
N THR A 418 25.07 37.73 26.11
CA THR A 418 24.55 38.19 27.40
C THR A 418 23.41 37.27 27.87
N PRO A 419 23.15 37.13 29.19
CA PRO A 419 22.06 36.28 29.68
C PRO A 419 20.68 36.66 29.11
N ALA A 420 20.44 37.95 28.87
CA ALA A 420 19.20 38.42 28.24
C ALA A 420 19.09 37.96 26.78
N ASN A 421 20.18 38.11 26.02
CA ASN A 421 20.23 37.67 24.62
C ASN A 421 20.12 36.14 24.50
N ARG A 422 20.74 35.36 25.40
CA ARG A 422 20.59 33.89 25.38
C ARG A 422 19.13 33.45 25.56
N ARG A 423 18.39 34.09 26.49
CA ARG A 423 16.96 33.81 26.70
C ARG A 423 16.12 34.15 25.48
N MET A 424 16.28 35.36 24.95
CA MET A 424 15.56 35.80 23.75
C MET A 424 15.84 34.88 22.56
N PHE A 425 17.09 34.51 22.33
CA PHE A 425 17.49 33.60 21.26
C PHE A 425 16.81 32.23 21.39
N TRP A 426 16.77 31.69 22.61
CA TRP A 426 16.15 30.39 22.89
C TRP A 426 14.65 30.39 22.63
N GLU A 427 13.94 31.42 23.11
CA GLU A 427 12.50 31.61 22.88
C GLU A 427 12.16 31.76 21.39
N ARG A 428 13.11 32.29 20.60
CA ARG A 428 13.00 32.43 19.13
C ARG A 428 13.58 31.24 18.37
N ASP A 429 13.44 30.02 18.90
CA ASP A 429 13.89 28.77 18.26
C ASP A 429 15.38 28.76 17.88
N CYS A 430 16.21 29.43 18.69
CA CYS A 430 17.64 29.63 18.44
C CYS A 430 17.91 30.28 17.08
N THR A 431 17.21 31.38 16.80
CA THR A 431 17.40 32.25 15.63
C THR A 431 17.24 33.73 16.02
N TRP A 432 17.85 34.62 15.25
CA TRP A 432 17.75 36.06 15.48
C TRP A 432 16.70 36.75 14.60
N THR A 433 16.47 36.23 13.40
CA THR A 433 15.53 36.82 12.42
C THR A 433 14.43 35.84 12.04
N ASP A 434 13.29 36.36 11.60
CA ASP A 434 12.20 35.52 11.09
C ASP A 434 12.60 34.76 9.82
N GLU A 435 13.52 35.31 9.02
CA GLU A 435 14.07 34.63 7.86
C GLU A 435 14.87 33.38 8.25
N SER A 436 15.77 33.51 9.23
CA SER A 436 16.48 32.35 9.79
C SER A 436 15.52 31.34 10.40
N ARG A 437 14.50 31.82 11.13
CA ARG A 437 13.46 30.96 11.70
C ARG A 437 12.73 30.17 10.60
N ARG A 438 12.36 30.83 9.50
CA ARG A 438 11.76 30.16 8.32
C ARG A 438 12.67 29.10 7.75
N ARG A 439 13.95 29.41 7.50
CA ARG A 439 14.93 28.45 6.95
C ARG A 439 15.09 27.19 7.79
N ARG A 440 14.92 27.28 9.11
CA ARG A 440 15.00 26.12 10.00
C ARG A 440 13.79 25.20 9.96
N TRP A 441 12.60 25.74 9.70
CA TRP A 441 11.36 24.96 9.71
C TRP A 441 10.88 24.57 8.31
N PHE A 442 11.33 25.30 7.28
CA PHE A 442 11.09 25.04 5.86
C PHE A 442 12.43 24.84 5.17
N VAL A 443 13.14 23.76 5.56
CA VAL A 443 14.36 23.36 4.87
C VAL A 443 13.97 22.86 3.49
N GLU A 444 14.20 23.67 2.46
CA GLU A 444 14.07 23.23 1.07
C GLU A 444 15.35 22.48 0.69
N GLY A 445 15.22 21.23 0.22
CA GLY A 445 16.35 20.53 -0.38
C GLY A 445 16.80 21.21 -1.67
N ASP A 446 17.93 20.79 -2.23
CA ASP A 446 18.46 21.26 -3.52
C ASP A 446 17.60 20.84 -4.73
N LEU A 447 16.27 20.94 -4.62
CA LEU A 447 15.33 20.66 -5.70
C LEU A 447 15.29 21.87 -6.62
N ASP A 448 15.52 21.62 -7.91
CA ASP A 448 15.27 22.66 -8.91
C ASP A 448 13.77 23.03 -8.94
N ALA A 449 13.46 24.22 -9.46
CA ALA A 449 12.08 24.72 -9.50
C ALA A 449 11.14 23.82 -10.32
N GLY A 450 11.66 23.09 -11.33
CA GLY A 450 10.89 22.17 -12.17
C GLY A 450 10.57 20.85 -11.46
N GLU A 451 11.49 20.32 -10.67
CA GLU A 451 11.31 19.12 -9.85
C GLU A 451 10.37 19.37 -8.68
N ALA A 452 10.41 20.57 -8.09
CA ALA A 452 9.39 21.00 -7.15
C ALA A 452 8.00 20.96 -7.81
N VAL A 453 7.80 21.58 -8.97
CA VAL A 453 6.51 21.59 -9.68
C VAL A 453 6.01 20.18 -9.99
N ARG A 454 6.85 19.32 -10.57
CA ARG A 454 6.50 17.92 -10.89
C ARG A 454 6.05 17.10 -9.68
N ARG A 455 6.59 17.41 -8.49
CA ARG A 455 6.24 16.73 -7.25
C ARG A 455 4.88 17.16 -6.69
N PHE A 456 4.38 18.34 -7.04
CA PHE A 456 3.13 18.90 -6.50
C PHE A 456 1.95 18.87 -7.47
N GLU A 457 2.20 18.88 -8.78
CA GLU A 457 1.15 18.83 -9.82
C GLU A 457 0.12 17.69 -9.61
N PRO A 458 0.52 16.45 -9.22
CA PRO A 458 -0.44 15.38 -8.96
C PRO A 458 -1.46 15.70 -7.86
N PHE A 459 -1.08 16.47 -6.83
CA PHE A 459 -2.00 16.83 -5.74
C PHE A 459 -3.08 17.80 -6.19
N GLN A 460 -2.72 18.76 -7.04
CA GLN A 460 -3.67 19.70 -7.60
C GLN A 460 -4.66 18.99 -8.52
N VAL A 461 -4.16 18.12 -9.42
CA VAL A 461 -4.98 17.31 -10.32
C VAL A 461 -5.94 16.41 -9.53
N ALA A 462 -5.45 15.77 -8.47
CA ALA A 462 -6.26 14.95 -7.58
C ALA A 462 -7.37 15.77 -6.90
N ARG A 463 -7.04 16.93 -6.31
CA ARG A 463 -8.01 17.82 -5.68
C ARG A 463 -9.10 18.26 -6.65
N GLU A 464 -8.72 18.71 -7.84
CA GLU A 464 -9.67 19.19 -8.86
C GLU A 464 -10.58 18.07 -9.36
N SER A 465 -10.02 16.88 -9.59
CA SER A 465 -10.82 15.69 -9.91
C SER A 465 -11.79 15.32 -8.79
N PHE A 466 -11.36 15.40 -7.53
CA PHE A 466 -12.18 15.07 -6.36
C PHE A 466 -13.39 15.99 -6.27
N VAL A 467 -13.14 17.30 -6.22
CA VAL A 467 -14.16 18.33 -6.03
C VAL A 467 -15.19 18.27 -7.17
N ARG A 468 -14.71 18.16 -8.41
CA ARG A 468 -15.56 18.05 -9.59
C ARG A 468 -16.44 16.80 -9.53
N GLY A 469 -15.83 15.62 -9.31
CA GLY A 469 -16.57 14.36 -9.33
C GLY A 469 -17.61 14.25 -8.22
N VAL A 470 -17.28 14.68 -7.00
CA VAL A 470 -18.27 14.75 -5.91
C VAL A 470 -19.40 15.70 -6.27
N ARG A 471 -19.10 16.92 -6.72
CA ARG A 471 -20.12 17.93 -7.08
C ARG A 471 -21.08 17.42 -8.16
N GLU A 472 -20.56 16.86 -9.25
CA GLU A 472 -21.36 16.27 -10.34
C GLU A 472 -22.27 15.16 -9.82
N ASN A 473 -21.72 14.25 -9.00
CA ASN A 473 -22.49 13.14 -8.44
C ASN A 473 -23.60 13.62 -7.49
N LEU A 474 -23.32 14.63 -6.65
CA LEU A 474 -24.32 15.22 -5.76
C LEU A 474 -25.46 15.91 -6.53
N GLN A 475 -25.16 16.57 -7.65
CA GLN A 475 -26.17 17.15 -8.53
C GLN A 475 -26.98 16.06 -9.23
N HIS A 476 -26.32 15.01 -9.71
CA HIS A 476 -26.99 13.84 -10.29
C HIS A 476 -27.87 13.07 -9.30
N ALA A 477 -27.67 13.25 -7.98
CA ALA A 477 -28.50 12.64 -6.97
C ALA A 477 -29.91 13.27 -6.84
N VAL A 478 -30.17 14.42 -7.45
CA VAL A 478 -31.52 15.01 -7.45
C VAL A 478 -32.51 14.05 -8.13
N GLY A 479 -33.60 13.73 -7.43
CA GLY A 479 -34.56 12.71 -7.84
C GLY A 479 -34.29 11.31 -7.30
N ALA A 480 -33.12 11.05 -6.70
CA ALA A 480 -32.82 9.79 -6.01
C ALA A 480 -33.52 9.71 -4.63
N PRO A 481 -33.67 8.52 -4.03
CA PRO A 481 -34.20 8.36 -2.69
C PRO A 481 -33.39 9.14 -1.64
N PHE A 482 -34.08 9.84 -0.77
CA PHE A 482 -33.53 10.68 0.30
C PHE A 482 -32.93 9.78 1.39
N PRO A 483 -31.67 10.00 1.79
CA PRO A 483 -30.98 9.13 2.74
C PRO A 483 -31.65 9.14 4.12
N TYR A 484 -31.51 8.04 4.86
CA TYR A 484 -31.98 7.87 6.26
C TYR A 484 -33.48 8.12 6.49
N ALA A 485 -34.30 8.14 5.43
CA ALA A 485 -35.72 8.30 5.58
C ALA A 485 -36.40 6.96 5.93
N ARG A 486 -36.80 6.82 7.20
CA ARG A 486 -37.65 5.70 7.62
C ARG A 486 -39.11 6.00 7.23
N PRO A 487 -39.78 5.14 6.43
CA PRO A 487 -41.22 5.26 6.25
C PRO A 487 -41.92 5.00 7.59
N PRO A 488 -43.05 5.67 7.88
CA PRO A 488 -43.90 5.32 9.02
C PRO A 488 -44.23 3.82 9.00
N ALA A 489 -44.36 3.19 10.17
CA ALA A 489 -44.55 1.75 10.27
C ALA A 489 -45.78 1.24 9.50
N TRP A 490 -46.88 2.02 9.48
CA TRP A 490 -48.10 1.72 8.74
C TRP A 490 -47.92 1.81 7.21
N LEU A 491 -46.96 2.60 6.74
CA LEU A 491 -46.65 2.81 5.32
C LEU A 491 -45.81 1.67 4.72
N ARG A 492 -45.28 0.76 5.55
CA ARG A 492 -44.57 -0.46 5.09
C ARG A 492 -45.47 -1.44 4.35
N TRP A 493 -46.79 -1.31 4.52
CA TRP A 493 -47.82 -2.19 3.94
C TRP A 493 -48.44 -1.63 2.65
N VAL A 494 -48.06 -0.41 2.26
CA VAL A 494 -48.66 0.31 1.14
C VAL A 494 -47.87 0.02 -0.17
N PRO A 495 -48.52 -0.29 -1.32
CA PRO A 495 -47.86 -0.86 -2.50
C PRO A 495 -47.09 0.15 -3.38
N TRP A 496 -47.25 1.46 -3.16
CA TRP A 496 -46.63 2.49 -3.98
C TRP A 496 -45.23 2.85 -3.47
N GLU A 497 -44.31 3.19 -4.39
CA GLU A 497 -42.99 3.77 -4.07
C GLU A 497 -43.14 5.17 -3.45
N TRP A 498 -43.56 5.23 -2.18
CA TRP A 498 -43.56 6.47 -1.39
C TRP A 498 -42.14 6.86 -0.98
N GLU A 499 -41.16 6.66 -1.87
CA GLU A 499 -39.77 6.93 -1.53
C GLU A 499 -39.53 8.44 -1.56
N PRO A 500 -39.13 9.01 -0.42
CA PRO A 500 -38.93 10.42 -0.36
C PRO A 500 -37.75 10.80 -1.25
N ARG A 501 -37.92 11.53 -2.36
CA ARG A 501 -36.80 11.88 -3.26
C ARG A 501 -36.11 13.21 -2.91
N ILE A 502 -34.80 13.29 -3.15
CA ILE A 502 -34.03 14.54 -3.09
C ILE A 502 -34.61 15.53 -4.11
N ARG A 503 -34.96 16.75 -3.68
CA ARG A 503 -35.53 17.77 -4.57
C ARG A 503 -34.54 18.86 -4.98
N GLY A 504 -33.47 19.04 -4.22
CA GLY A 504 -32.47 20.04 -4.51
C GLY A 504 -31.13 19.69 -3.90
N CYS A 505 -30.07 20.12 -4.59
CA CYS A 505 -28.68 20.07 -4.16
C CYS A 505 -28.08 21.47 -4.34
N ALA A 506 -27.44 22.01 -3.31
CA ALA A 506 -26.76 23.30 -3.38
C ALA A 506 -25.50 23.29 -2.51
N GLN A 507 -24.45 24.00 -2.91
CA GLN A 507 -23.34 24.33 -2.01
C GLN A 507 -23.84 25.34 -0.98
N VAL A 508 -23.56 25.10 0.30
CA VAL A 508 -24.02 25.94 1.42
C VAL A 508 -22.87 26.61 2.17
N ALA A 509 -21.65 26.07 2.07
CA ALA A 509 -20.44 26.72 2.54
C ALA A 509 -19.23 26.25 1.72
N ASP A 510 -18.23 27.12 1.58
CA ASP A 510 -16.85 26.74 1.26
C ASP A 510 -16.03 27.07 2.50
N LEU A 511 -15.44 26.06 3.12
CA LEU A 511 -14.68 26.17 4.37
C LEU A 511 -13.17 26.04 4.09
N THR A 512 -12.75 26.20 2.84
CA THR A 512 -11.35 25.98 2.44
C THR A 512 -10.42 26.96 3.13
N ASP A 513 -10.76 28.25 3.19
CA ASP A 513 -9.91 29.27 3.83
C ASP A 513 -9.81 29.06 5.34
N GLU A 514 -10.92 28.73 6.00
CA GLU A 514 -10.93 28.39 7.42
C GLU A 514 -10.14 27.12 7.70
N TRP A 515 -10.21 26.12 6.81
CA TRP A 515 -9.40 24.91 6.91
C TRP A 515 -7.91 25.24 6.79
N LEU A 516 -7.51 26.01 5.78
CA LEU A 516 -6.13 26.44 5.58
C LEU A 516 -5.59 27.21 6.78
N ALA A 517 -6.42 28.03 7.44
CA ALA A 517 -6.05 28.74 8.65
C ALA A 517 -5.80 27.81 9.87
N THR A 518 -6.36 26.60 9.88
CA THR A 518 -6.10 25.60 10.96
C THR A 518 -4.82 24.79 10.73
N LEU A 519 -4.38 24.64 9.48
CA LEU A 519 -3.26 23.76 9.13
C LEU A 519 -1.95 24.11 9.86
N PRO A 520 -1.54 25.39 10.01
CA PRO A 520 -0.30 25.73 10.69
C PRO A 520 -0.22 25.20 12.12
N GLN A 521 -1.31 25.29 12.87
CA GLN A 521 -1.39 24.83 14.26
C GLN A 521 -1.31 23.30 14.36
N LEU A 522 -1.88 22.61 13.37
CA LEU A 522 -1.85 21.16 13.31
C LEU A 522 -0.48 20.64 12.84
N ALA A 523 0.21 21.37 11.96
CA ALA A 523 1.47 20.91 11.37
C ALA A 523 2.62 20.71 12.36
N GLY A 524 2.50 21.23 13.59
CA GLY A 524 3.44 20.98 14.69
C GLY A 524 4.63 21.94 14.77
N GLY A 525 4.54 23.08 14.07
CA GLY A 525 5.47 24.20 14.22
C GLY A 525 5.06 25.18 15.33
N PRO A 526 5.91 26.16 15.66
CA PRO A 526 5.59 27.23 16.59
C PRO A 526 4.38 28.06 16.10
N PRO A 527 3.48 28.53 16.98
CA PRO A 527 2.28 29.27 16.57
C PRO A 527 2.57 30.56 15.78
N GLU A 528 3.68 31.22 16.10
CA GLU A 528 4.10 32.49 15.47
C GLU A 528 5.01 32.29 14.24
N LEU A 529 5.23 31.04 13.81
CA LEU A 529 6.08 30.77 12.66
C LEU A 529 5.42 31.32 11.39
N ALA A 530 6.09 32.26 10.71
CA ALA A 530 5.65 32.76 9.41
C ALA A 530 5.91 31.69 8.33
N TRP A 531 4.87 31.25 7.63
CA TRP A 531 5.01 30.26 6.56
C TRP A 531 5.46 30.95 5.25
N PRO A 532 6.42 30.38 4.49
CA PRO A 532 6.75 30.88 3.16
C PRO A 532 5.52 30.86 2.26
N ARG A 533 5.37 31.90 1.43
CA ARG A 533 4.25 32.01 0.48
C ARG A 533 4.18 30.81 -0.48
N SER A 534 5.34 30.33 -0.94
CA SER A 534 5.46 29.13 -1.76
C SER A 534 4.81 27.89 -1.13
N TRP A 535 4.93 27.72 0.18
CA TRP A 535 4.33 26.60 0.91
C TRP A 535 2.84 26.82 1.14
N LEU A 536 2.41 28.04 1.46
CA LEU A 536 0.99 28.37 1.56
C LEU A 536 0.25 28.10 0.26
N ASP A 537 0.83 28.51 -0.87
CA ASP A 537 0.25 28.31 -2.21
C ASP A 537 0.14 26.81 -2.55
N ARG A 538 1.17 26.01 -2.23
CA ARG A 538 1.16 24.54 -2.43
C ARG A 538 0.08 23.86 -1.59
N ILE A 539 -0.09 24.28 -0.35
CA ILE A 539 -1.08 23.70 0.57
C ILE A 539 -2.50 24.08 0.14
N ALA A 540 -2.70 25.33 -0.30
CA ALA A 540 -3.95 25.77 -0.89
C ALA A 540 -4.28 24.98 -2.18
N ALA A 541 -3.28 24.70 -3.02
CA ALA A 541 -3.46 23.86 -4.21
C ALA A 541 -3.80 22.40 -3.88
N ALA A 542 -3.39 21.89 -2.71
CA ALA A 542 -3.57 20.50 -2.29
C ALA A 542 -4.73 20.27 -1.30
N ASN A 543 -5.52 21.29 -0.96
CA ASN A 543 -6.63 21.18 -0.02
C ASN A 543 -7.91 21.87 -0.54
N SER A 544 -9.07 21.33 -0.19
CA SER A 544 -10.38 21.94 -0.42
C SER A 544 -11.40 21.37 0.55
N VAL A 545 -12.28 22.22 1.10
CA VAL A 545 -13.37 21.77 1.98
C VAL A 545 -14.66 22.46 1.58
N GLN A 546 -15.56 21.72 0.91
CA GLN A 546 -16.85 22.23 0.46
C GLN A 546 -18.01 21.53 1.16
N VAL A 547 -19.03 22.29 1.56
CA VAL A 547 -20.23 21.73 2.19
C VAL A 547 -21.41 21.90 1.24
N HIS A 548 -22.03 20.78 0.91
CA HIS A 548 -23.22 20.72 0.08
C HIS A 548 -24.43 20.25 0.89
N ALA A 549 -25.62 20.60 0.43
CA ALA A 549 -26.87 20.25 1.10
C ALA A 549 -27.84 19.55 0.16
N TRP A 550 -28.28 18.35 0.53
CA TRP A 550 -29.45 17.72 -0.03
C TRP A 550 -30.70 18.10 0.75
N ARG A 551 -31.75 18.52 0.02
CA ARG A 551 -32.99 19.03 0.62
C ARG A 551 -34.21 18.27 0.16
N ARG A 552 -35.13 18.06 1.11
CA ARG A 552 -36.49 17.61 0.85
C ARG A 552 -37.46 18.19 1.87
N GLY A 553 -38.22 19.21 1.47
CA GLY A 553 -39.13 19.91 2.38
C GLY A 553 -38.38 20.49 3.57
N ARG A 554 -38.74 20.07 4.79
CA ARG A 554 -38.04 20.48 6.03
C ARG A 554 -36.78 19.68 6.35
N ARG A 555 -36.50 18.59 5.63
CA ARG A 555 -35.31 17.75 5.87
C ARG A 555 -34.09 18.24 5.10
N LEU A 556 -32.94 18.18 5.74
CA LEU A 556 -31.66 18.71 5.31
C LEU A 556 -30.53 17.75 5.68
N ILE A 557 -29.75 17.30 4.71
CA ILE A 557 -28.54 16.51 4.95
C ILE A 557 -27.36 17.28 4.37
N TRP A 558 -26.30 17.43 5.16
CA TRP A 558 -25.04 18.01 4.70
C TRP A 558 -24.10 16.93 4.20
N VAL A 559 -23.45 17.18 3.07
CA VAL A 559 -22.35 16.37 2.54
C VAL A 559 -21.11 17.25 2.50
N VAL A 560 -20.12 16.90 3.32
CA VAL A 560 -18.84 17.58 3.42
C VAL A 560 -17.88 16.90 2.46
N ALA A 561 -17.53 17.58 1.37
CA ALA A 561 -16.53 17.17 0.40
C ALA A 561 -15.18 17.80 0.76
N ALA A 562 -14.32 17.03 1.42
CA ALA A 562 -13.03 17.50 1.92
C ALA A 562 -11.88 16.76 1.23
N PHE A 563 -11.14 17.43 0.35
CA PHE A 563 -9.85 16.94 -0.10
C PHE A 563 -8.76 17.48 0.84
N VAL A 564 -8.12 16.58 1.59
CA VAL A 564 -7.21 16.94 2.68
C VAL A 564 -5.85 16.28 2.46
N THR A 565 -4.81 17.11 2.39
CA THR A 565 -3.42 16.69 2.24
C THR A 565 -2.59 17.35 3.34
N PRO A 566 -2.42 16.69 4.50
CA PRO A 566 -1.79 17.30 5.66
C PRO A 566 -0.27 17.29 5.60
N LEU A 567 0.34 18.27 6.27
CA LEU A 567 1.79 18.48 6.34
C LEU A 567 2.27 18.44 7.80
N ARG A 568 3.43 17.82 8.04
CA ARG A 568 4.12 17.80 9.33
C ARG A 568 5.41 18.61 9.23
N LEU A 569 5.53 19.64 10.07
CA LEU A 569 6.75 20.41 10.27
C LEU A 569 7.65 19.75 11.31
N ARG A 570 8.97 19.82 11.05
CA ARG A 570 10.01 19.35 11.95
C ARG A 570 11.17 20.34 11.89
N ARG A 571 11.67 20.77 13.03
CA ARG A 571 12.81 21.68 13.11
C ARG A 571 14.04 21.05 12.47
N ASP A 572 14.76 21.84 11.67
CA ASP A 572 15.97 21.48 10.94
C ASP A 572 15.81 20.29 9.98
N ARG A 573 14.58 20.05 9.49
CA ARG A 573 14.22 18.98 8.56
C ARG A 573 13.23 19.50 7.52
N GLU A 574 13.21 18.86 6.36
CA GLU A 574 12.23 19.16 5.31
C GLU A 574 10.80 18.86 5.82
N PRO A 575 9.80 19.71 5.52
CA PRO A 575 8.40 19.40 5.77
C PRO A 575 7.95 18.12 5.07
N VAL A 576 7.19 17.27 5.76
CA VAL A 576 6.77 15.97 5.22
C VAL A 576 5.26 15.90 5.12
N TRP A 577 4.74 15.49 3.96
CA TRP A 577 3.34 15.16 3.78
C TRP A 577 3.01 13.87 4.52
N GLU A 578 1.97 13.88 5.36
CA GLU A 578 1.59 12.71 6.15
C GLU A 578 0.21 12.18 5.74
N PRO A 579 -0.10 10.90 5.99
CA PRO A 579 -1.44 10.37 5.82
C PRO A 579 -2.44 11.11 6.72
N VAL A 580 -3.69 11.23 6.27
CA VAL A 580 -4.76 11.82 7.10
C VAL A 580 -5.02 10.91 8.30
N SER A 581 -4.85 11.47 9.50
CA SER A 581 -5.04 10.78 10.78
C SER A 581 -6.32 11.23 11.49
N ALA A 582 -6.69 10.53 12.57
CA ALA A 582 -7.85 10.88 13.39
C ALA A 582 -7.80 12.34 13.86
N ARG A 583 -6.62 12.85 14.26
CA ARG A 583 -6.43 14.26 14.67
C ARG A 583 -6.84 15.26 13.58
N TRP A 584 -6.47 15.00 12.33
CA TRP A 584 -6.82 15.86 11.20
C TRP A 584 -8.33 15.82 10.93
N PHE A 585 -8.92 14.64 11.02
CA PHE A 585 -10.36 14.48 10.85
C PHE A 585 -11.17 15.15 11.97
N GLU A 586 -10.75 15.04 13.24
CA GLU A 586 -11.40 15.74 14.35
C GLU A 586 -11.35 17.27 14.20
N ALA A 587 -10.25 17.81 13.66
CA ALA A 587 -10.16 19.24 13.36
C ALA A 587 -11.16 19.66 12.28
N LEU A 588 -11.34 18.82 11.25
CA LEU A 588 -12.36 19.03 10.22
C LEU A 588 -13.78 18.95 10.82
N GLU A 589 -14.06 17.97 11.69
CA GLU A 589 -15.35 17.87 12.37
C GLU A 589 -15.64 19.11 13.24
N ARG A 590 -14.64 19.63 13.96
CA ARG A 590 -14.78 20.89 14.72
C ARG A 590 -15.07 22.09 13.83
N LEU A 591 -14.41 22.17 12.67
CA LEU A 591 -14.64 23.24 11.69
C LEU A 591 -16.08 23.21 11.15
N VAL A 592 -16.56 22.02 10.75
CA VAL A 592 -17.93 21.83 10.28
C VAL A 592 -18.96 22.09 11.39
N ALA A 593 -18.67 21.69 12.64
CA ALA A 593 -19.51 21.99 13.79
C ALA A 593 -19.69 23.49 14.02
N LYS A 594 -18.59 24.27 13.92
CA LYS A 594 -18.64 25.73 14.03
C LYS A 594 -19.50 26.36 12.92
N CYS A 595 -19.42 25.84 11.69
CA CYS A 595 -20.30 26.27 10.60
C CYS A 595 -21.79 25.95 10.87
N MET A 596 -22.08 24.78 11.46
CA MET A 596 -23.45 24.41 11.84
C MET A 596 -24.06 25.35 12.89
N ASP A 597 -23.27 25.86 13.82
CA ASP A 597 -23.75 26.79 14.86
C ASP A 597 -24.09 28.19 14.32
N GLN A 598 -23.57 28.55 13.14
CA GLN A 598 -23.85 29.82 12.47
C GLN A 598 -25.07 29.77 11.53
N GLY A 599 -25.69 28.59 11.37
CA GLY A 599 -26.75 28.36 10.39
C GLY A 599 -27.80 27.34 10.81
N ARG A 600 -28.54 26.83 9.83
CA ARG A 600 -29.56 25.80 10.07
C ARG A 600 -28.91 24.43 10.21
N LYS A 601 -29.02 23.83 11.40
CA LYS A 601 -28.47 22.49 11.70
C LYS A 601 -29.09 21.42 10.78
N PRO A 602 -28.28 20.60 10.09
CA PRO A 602 -28.78 19.50 9.29
C PRO A 602 -29.28 18.36 10.17
N ASP A 603 -30.17 17.52 9.62
CA ASP A 603 -30.62 16.29 10.28
C ASP A 603 -29.47 15.27 10.40
N ARG A 604 -28.54 15.27 9.43
CA ARG A 604 -27.36 14.41 9.34
C ARG A 604 -26.24 15.09 8.56
N VAL A 605 -25.00 14.71 8.87
CA VAL A 605 -23.79 15.09 8.13
C VAL A 605 -23.16 13.82 7.58
N ILE A 606 -22.69 13.87 6.34
CA ILE A 606 -21.90 12.81 5.68
C ILE A 606 -20.56 13.44 5.31
N TYR A 607 -19.47 12.79 5.67
CA TYR A 607 -18.11 13.21 5.32
C TYR A 607 -17.61 12.36 4.16
N THR A 608 -17.29 12.98 3.04
CA THR A 608 -16.52 12.36 1.95
C THR A 608 -15.15 13.01 1.90
N ILE A 609 -14.14 12.24 2.28
CA ILE A 609 -12.76 12.71 2.43
C ILE A 609 -11.89 12.10 1.35
N GLY A 610 -11.27 12.96 0.56
CA GLY A 610 -10.27 12.62 -0.44
C GLY A 610 -8.86 12.90 0.08
N SER A 611 -7.90 12.04 -0.23
CA SER A 611 -6.50 12.36 0.00
C SER A 611 -5.59 11.65 -1.01
N ALA A 612 -4.47 12.29 -1.35
CA ALA A 612 -3.40 11.72 -2.15
C ALA A 612 -2.23 11.18 -1.29
N THR A 613 -2.21 11.45 0.01
CA THR A 613 -1.22 10.89 0.96
C THR A 613 -1.75 9.65 1.70
N GLY A 614 -2.99 9.25 1.40
CA GLY A 614 -3.66 8.14 2.05
C GLY A 614 -4.14 8.47 3.46
N PHE A 615 -4.50 7.43 4.21
CA PHE A 615 -5.12 7.54 5.52
C PHE A 615 -4.40 6.64 6.52
N SER A 616 -4.31 7.07 7.78
CA SER A 616 -3.83 6.22 8.88
C SER A 616 -4.70 4.98 9.07
N SER A 617 -4.14 3.89 9.59
CA SER A 617 -4.87 2.66 9.91
C SER A 617 -6.05 2.92 10.86
N GLU A 618 -5.84 3.75 11.89
CA GLU A 618 -6.87 4.15 12.84
C GLU A 618 -8.08 4.80 12.15
N LEU A 619 -7.84 5.82 11.32
CA LEU A 619 -8.92 6.50 10.61
C LEU A 619 -9.57 5.58 9.58
N MET A 620 -8.81 4.68 8.95
CA MET A 620 -9.34 3.68 8.03
C MET A 620 -10.29 2.70 8.71
N ASP A 621 -9.96 2.25 9.91
CA ASP A 621 -10.82 1.35 10.68
C ASP A 621 -12.02 2.09 11.28
N ALA A 622 -11.84 3.35 11.71
CA ALA A 622 -12.95 4.22 12.09
C ALA A 622 -13.91 4.47 10.92
N GLY A 623 -13.39 4.72 9.71
CA GLY A 623 -14.17 4.83 8.48
C GLY A 623 -14.93 3.55 8.14
N LYS A 624 -14.35 2.38 8.41
CA LYS A 624 -15.08 1.10 8.27
C LYS A 624 -16.21 0.96 9.28
N ALA A 625 -16.06 1.50 10.49
CA ALA A 625 -17.05 1.40 11.55
C ALA A 625 -18.14 2.49 11.48
N ARG A 626 -17.86 3.64 10.85
CA ARG A 626 -18.77 4.79 10.77
C ARG A 626 -19.61 4.77 9.50
N GLY A 627 -20.93 4.86 9.65
CA GLY A 627 -21.87 4.90 8.52
C GLY A 627 -21.98 6.25 7.80
N ASP A 628 -21.29 7.27 8.30
CA ASP A 628 -21.32 8.66 7.84
C ASP A 628 -19.98 9.15 7.27
N LEU A 629 -18.97 8.27 7.18
CA LEU A 629 -17.62 8.60 6.72
C LEU A 629 -17.24 7.75 5.49
N ILE A 630 -16.89 8.42 4.39
CA ILE A 630 -16.41 7.82 3.13
C ILE A 630 -14.98 8.31 2.91
N LEU A 631 -14.04 7.38 2.75
CA LEU A 631 -12.63 7.69 2.53
C LEU A 631 -12.25 7.31 1.09
N SER A 632 -11.65 8.23 0.35
CA SER A 632 -11.25 8.03 -1.05
C SER A 632 -9.77 8.38 -1.23
N GLU A 633 -8.97 7.38 -1.58
CA GLU A 633 -7.53 7.53 -1.81
C GLU A 633 -7.28 7.72 -3.30
N TRP A 634 -6.53 8.75 -3.68
CA TRP A 634 -6.12 8.97 -5.07
C TRP A 634 -4.84 8.19 -5.37
N ARG A 635 -4.81 7.50 -6.52
CA ARG A 635 -3.63 6.79 -7.02
C ARG A 635 -3.27 7.27 -8.41
N SER A 636 -2.04 7.73 -8.59
CA SER A 636 -1.52 8.00 -9.94
C SER A 636 -1.48 6.70 -10.72
N ALA A 637 -2.07 6.69 -11.92
CA ALA A 637 -1.69 5.69 -12.91
C ALA A 637 -0.20 5.94 -13.22
N GLY A 638 0.64 4.91 -13.22
CA GLY A 638 2.02 5.06 -13.73
C GLY A 638 2.02 5.38 -15.24
N ASP A 639 3.18 5.28 -15.90
CA ASP A 639 3.46 5.64 -17.31
C ASP A 639 2.56 5.02 -18.42
N ARG A 640 1.41 4.41 -18.09
CA ARG A 640 0.44 3.82 -19.03
C ARG A 640 -0.87 4.60 -19.18
N GLY A 641 -0.98 5.79 -18.61
CA GLY A 641 -2.14 6.67 -18.84
C GLY A 641 -1.76 7.84 -19.74
N ALA A 642 -2.13 7.80 -21.02
CA ALA A 642 -1.86 8.88 -21.99
C ALA A 642 -2.59 10.22 -21.66
N ASP A 643 -3.42 10.27 -20.60
CA ASP A 643 -4.37 11.37 -20.36
C ASP A 643 -4.29 11.99 -18.95
N GLY A 644 -3.25 11.70 -18.14
CA GLY A 644 -3.13 12.28 -16.78
C GLY A 644 -4.20 11.82 -15.78
N GLN A 645 -4.89 10.70 -16.04
CA GLN A 645 -5.97 10.20 -15.19
C GLN A 645 -5.44 9.26 -14.10
N GLY A 646 -5.49 9.70 -12.84
CA GLY A 646 -5.38 8.83 -11.65
C GLY A 646 -6.70 8.14 -11.30
N GLU A 647 -6.63 7.06 -10.53
CA GLU A 647 -7.79 6.27 -10.09
C GLU A 647 -8.14 6.55 -8.63
N TRP A 648 -9.44 6.59 -8.33
CA TRP A 648 -9.96 6.72 -6.96
C TRP A 648 -10.23 5.35 -6.35
N LEU A 649 -9.57 5.07 -5.23
CA LEU A 649 -9.84 3.91 -4.39
C LEU A 649 -10.76 4.32 -3.25
N VAL A 650 -12.05 4.03 -3.38
CA VAL A 650 -13.06 4.33 -2.37
C VAL A 650 -13.16 3.20 -1.34
N ARG A 651 -13.12 3.54 -0.06
CA ARG A 651 -13.32 2.61 1.06
C ARG A 651 -14.72 2.74 1.61
N TRP A 652 -15.46 1.62 1.57
CA TRP A 652 -16.84 1.52 2.00
C TRP A 652 -16.95 1.04 3.45
N PRO A 653 -17.86 1.60 4.27
CA PRO A 653 -18.03 1.13 5.65
C PRO A 653 -18.64 -0.29 5.77
N ARG A 654 -18.28 -1.01 6.83
CA ARG A 654 -18.69 -2.40 7.13
C ARG A 654 -20.11 -2.51 7.70
N CYS A 655 -20.52 -1.57 8.55
CA CYS A 655 -21.75 -1.67 9.34
C CYS A 655 -23.01 -1.25 8.57
N TRP A 656 -23.22 -1.75 7.36
CA TRP A 656 -24.32 -1.25 6.50
C TRP A 656 -25.60 -2.07 6.74
N ARG A 657 -26.20 -1.83 7.92
CA ARG A 657 -27.59 -2.21 8.19
C ARG A 657 -28.48 -1.49 7.18
N GLN A 658 -28.85 -2.23 6.13
CA GLN A 658 -29.79 -1.93 5.04
C GLN A 658 -29.14 -1.53 3.70
N ARG A 659 -29.31 -2.40 2.69
CA ARG A 659 -28.99 -2.18 1.26
C ARG A 659 -29.50 -0.84 0.67
N ARG A 660 -30.37 -0.10 1.36
CA ARG A 660 -30.99 1.16 0.91
C ARG A 660 -30.12 2.39 1.12
N GLU A 661 -29.37 2.47 2.23
CA GLU A 661 -28.51 3.63 2.53
C GLU A 661 -27.31 3.69 1.56
N VAL A 662 -26.89 2.50 1.11
CA VAL A 662 -25.81 2.26 0.14
C VAL A 662 -26.02 2.97 -1.20
N ARG A 663 -27.28 3.00 -1.69
CA ARG A 663 -27.60 3.51 -3.02
C ARG A 663 -27.42 5.02 -3.13
N THR A 664 -27.74 5.74 -2.06
CA THR A 664 -27.67 7.21 -2.05
C THR A 664 -26.29 7.70 -1.59
N LEU A 665 -25.61 6.98 -0.69
CA LEU A 665 -24.27 7.34 -0.22
C LEU A 665 -23.18 7.20 -1.30
N ALA A 666 -23.37 6.28 -2.25
CA ALA A 666 -22.47 6.16 -3.40
C ALA A 666 -22.51 7.37 -4.35
N LEU A 667 -23.45 8.30 -4.16
CA LEU A 667 -23.51 9.55 -4.91
C LEU A 667 -22.64 10.65 -4.27
N ALA A 668 -21.93 10.33 -3.19
CA ALA A 668 -20.97 11.21 -2.51
C ALA A 668 -19.51 10.78 -2.74
N VAL A 669 -19.23 9.98 -3.78
CA VAL A 669 -17.86 9.55 -4.14
C VAL A 669 -17.24 10.46 -5.19
N PRO A 670 -15.90 10.54 -5.28
CA PRO A 670 -15.22 11.42 -6.22
C PRO A 670 -15.12 10.88 -7.65
N GLU A 671 -15.42 9.62 -7.90
CA GLU A 671 -15.42 9.08 -9.25
C GLU A 671 -16.62 9.62 -10.05
N PRO A 672 -16.42 10.35 -11.17
CA PRO A 672 -17.53 10.90 -11.94
C PRO A 672 -18.48 9.83 -12.46
N TRP A 673 -19.76 10.17 -12.56
CA TRP A 673 -20.83 9.28 -13.02
C TRP A 673 -20.50 8.53 -14.33
N ASP A 674 -19.90 9.23 -15.30
CA ASP A 674 -19.51 8.62 -16.58
C ASP A 674 -18.28 7.72 -16.48
N GLY A 675 -17.37 7.97 -15.54
CA GLY A 675 -16.25 7.07 -15.25
C GLY A 675 -16.75 5.75 -14.68
N MET A 676 -17.64 5.83 -13.68
CA MET A 676 -18.34 4.68 -13.10
C MET A 676 -19.07 3.88 -14.19
N ARG A 677 -19.75 4.58 -15.11
CA ARG A 677 -20.43 3.97 -16.27
C ARG A 677 -19.50 3.12 -17.10
N ARG A 678 -18.40 3.72 -17.57
CA ARG A 678 -17.44 3.04 -18.45
C ARG A 678 -16.83 1.81 -17.77
N ARG A 679 -16.48 1.89 -16.47
CA ARG A 679 -15.93 0.74 -15.73
C ARG A 679 -16.93 -0.40 -15.60
N VAL A 680 -18.19 -0.07 -15.29
CA VAL A 680 -19.26 -1.06 -15.21
C VAL A 680 -19.53 -1.70 -16.58
N GLU A 681 -19.57 -0.91 -17.65
CA GLU A 681 -19.73 -1.42 -19.02
C GLU A 681 -18.55 -2.32 -19.45
N ALA A 682 -17.31 -1.91 -19.14
CA ALA A 682 -16.11 -2.71 -19.41
C ALA A 682 -16.08 -4.03 -18.61
N ALA A 683 -16.52 -4.01 -17.35
CA ALA A 683 -16.63 -5.20 -16.52
C ALA A 683 -17.65 -6.20 -17.09
N ILE A 684 -18.79 -5.71 -17.58
CA ILE A 684 -19.77 -6.57 -18.27
C ILE A 684 -19.19 -7.17 -19.54
N GLY A 685 -18.50 -6.37 -20.36
CA GLY A 685 -17.87 -6.86 -21.60
C GLY A 685 -16.96 -8.06 -21.33
N ARG A 686 -16.04 -7.92 -20.35
CA ARG A 686 -15.12 -8.99 -19.96
C ARG A 686 -15.82 -10.19 -19.31
N LEU A 687 -16.85 -9.97 -18.50
CA LEU A 687 -17.61 -11.04 -17.86
C LEU A 687 -18.55 -11.77 -18.83
N GLY A 688 -18.98 -11.10 -19.91
CA GLY A 688 -19.83 -11.66 -20.95
C GLY A 688 -19.11 -12.63 -21.88
N GLU A 689 -17.77 -12.57 -21.95
CA GLU A 689 -16.93 -13.55 -22.65
C GLU A 689 -16.83 -14.90 -21.92
N LEU A 690 -17.25 -14.96 -20.65
CA LEU A 690 -17.29 -16.18 -19.85
C LEU A 690 -18.67 -16.87 -19.96
N PRO A 691 -18.73 -18.21 -20.01
CA PRO A 691 -20.00 -18.94 -20.08
C PRO A 691 -20.89 -18.68 -18.84
N GLY A 692 -22.12 -18.21 -19.06
CA GLY A 692 -23.17 -18.04 -18.04
C GLY A 692 -23.77 -16.63 -17.97
N SER A 693 -24.87 -16.46 -17.20
CA SER A 693 -25.49 -15.13 -17.04
C SER A 693 -24.59 -14.16 -16.23
N VAL A 694 -24.45 -12.92 -16.71
CA VAL A 694 -23.75 -11.83 -16.01
C VAL A 694 -24.68 -11.28 -14.92
N THR A 695 -24.48 -11.73 -13.69
CA THR A 695 -25.27 -11.26 -12.53
C THR A 695 -24.69 -9.96 -11.98
N VAL A 696 -25.53 -9.13 -11.35
CA VAL A 696 -25.09 -7.92 -10.63
C VAL A 696 -24.05 -8.28 -9.56
N GLY A 697 -24.19 -9.45 -8.92
CA GLY A 697 -23.21 -9.96 -7.97
C GLY A 697 -21.84 -10.24 -8.59
N LYS A 698 -21.79 -10.81 -9.79
CA LYS A 698 -20.52 -11.04 -10.51
C LYS A 698 -19.83 -9.73 -10.90
N VAL A 699 -20.59 -8.76 -11.43
CA VAL A 699 -20.06 -7.43 -11.77
C VAL A 699 -19.54 -6.71 -10.52
N ALA A 700 -20.28 -6.80 -9.42
CA ALA A 700 -19.90 -6.24 -8.13
C ALA A 700 -18.60 -6.87 -7.59
N GLY A 701 -18.48 -8.19 -7.66
CA GLY A 701 -17.25 -8.91 -7.29
C GLY A 701 -16.05 -8.50 -8.15
N PHE A 702 -16.24 -8.41 -9.47
CA PHE A 702 -15.19 -8.00 -10.41
C PHE A 702 -14.70 -6.56 -10.17
N LEU A 703 -15.61 -5.65 -9.80
CA LEU A 703 -15.29 -4.24 -9.51
C LEU A 703 -14.87 -3.98 -8.05
N GLY A 704 -14.98 -4.97 -7.16
CA GLY A 704 -14.79 -4.77 -5.72
C GLY A 704 -15.83 -3.82 -5.10
N MET A 705 -17.03 -3.74 -5.68
CA MET A 705 -18.10 -2.83 -5.25
C MET A 705 -19.23 -3.59 -4.55
N PRO A 706 -20.03 -2.94 -3.67
CA PRO A 706 -21.23 -3.55 -3.13
C PRO A 706 -22.27 -3.87 -4.24
N PRO A 707 -22.91 -5.06 -4.25
CA PRO A 707 -23.92 -5.40 -5.26
C PRO A 707 -25.09 -4.42 -5.34
N GLY A 708 -25.51 -3.87 -4.19
CA GLY A 708 -26.58 -2.88 -4.13
C GLY A 708 -26.22 -1.54 -4.80
N LEU A 709 -24.93 -1.21 -4.89
CA LEU A 709 -24.42 -0.04 -5.61
C LEU A 709 -24.48 -0.28 -7.12
N VAL A 710 -23.94 -1.41 -7.58
CA VAL A 710 -24.00 -1.79 -9.00
C VAL A 710 -25.47 -1.82 -9.47
N GLU A 711 -26.38 -2.38 -8.67
CA GLU A 711 -27.82 -2.31 -8.95
C GLU A 711 -28.35 -0.87 -9.06
N ALA A 712 -28.05 0.00 -8.09
CA ALA A 712 -28.53 1.38 -8.08
C ALA A 712 -28.05 2.16 -9.30
N PHE A 713 -26.80 1.91 -9.70
CA PHE A 713 -26.19 2.50 -10.87
C PHE A 713 -26.95 2.13 -12.15
N PHE A 714 -27.25 0.83 -12.33
CA PHE A 714 -28.07 0.38 -13.46
C PHE A 714 -29.50 0.94 -13.44
N VAL A 715 -30.15 0.99 -12.28
CA VAL A 715 -31.50 1.58 -12.15
C VAL A 715 -31.49 3.06 -12.56
N ALA A 716 -30.46 3.81 -12.15
CA ALA A 716 -30.31 5.22 -12.53
C ALA A 716 -30.01 5.40 -14.03
N LEU A 717 -29.20 4.52 -14.64
CA LEU A 717 -28.97 4.53 -16.09
C LEU A 717 -30.24 4.24 -16.88
N GLN A 718 -31.05 3.26 -16.43
CA GLN A 718 -32.31 2.90 -17.05
C GLN A 718 -33.34 4.03 -16.96
N ALA A 719 -33.47 4.67 -15.80
CA ALA A 719 -34.38 5.80 -15.59
C ALA A 719 -34.09 7.00 -16.49
N ARG A 720 -32.84 7.13 -16.97
CA ARG A 720 -32.38 8.22 -17.84
C ARG A 720 -32.42 7.87 -19.34
N GLY A 721 -32.88 6.66 -19.71
CA GLY A 721 -33.09 6.26 -21.10
C GLY A 721 -31.81 6.08 -21.96
N LYS A 722 -30.63 6.00 -21.34
CA LYS A 722 -29.32 6.04 -22.03
C LYS A 722 -28.54 4.70 -21.99
N GLY A 723 -29.15 3.60 -21.57
CA GLY A 723 -28.43 2.34 -21.30
C GLY A 723 -28.51 1.29 -22.42
N ARG A 724 -27.36 0.79 -22.87
CA ARG A 724 -27.21 -0.42 -23.72
C ARG A 724 -27.68 -1.70 -22.99
N PHE A 725 -27.60 -1.69 -21.66
CA PHE A 725 -27.83 -2.85 -20.79
C PHE A 725 -29.11 -2.72 -19.96
N ARG A 726 -29.75 -3.85 -19.66
CA ARG A 726 -31.00 -3.95 -18.87
C ARG A 726 -30.87 -4.94 -17.72
N LEU A 727 -31.37 -4.55 -16.55
CA LEU A 727 -31.60 -5.45 -15.42
C LEU A 727 -32.83 -6.33 -15.67
N HIS A 728 -32.69 -7.63 -15.39
CA HIS A 728 -33.76 -8.62 -15.35
C HIS A 728 -33.47 -9.66 -14.27
N TYR A 729 -34.44 -10.50 -13.93
CA TYR A 729 -34.19 -11.65 -13.07
C TYR A 729 -33.97 -12.88 -13.94
N ASN A 730 -32.90 -13.64 -13.71
CA ASN A 730 -32.65 -14.89 -14.42
C ASN A 730 -33.56 -16.02 -13.90
N SER A 731 -33.50 -17.20 -14.53
CA SER A 731 -34.29 -18.39 -14.14
C SER A 731 -34.04 -18.87 -12.70
N ARG A 732 -32.94 -18.44 -12.08
CA ARG A 732 -32.58 -18.72 -10.67
C ARG A 732 -33.06 -17.63 -9.70
N GLY A 733 -33.79 -16.62 -10.18
CA GLY A 733 -34.27 -15.51 -9.36
C GLY A 733 -33.17 -14.50 -8.98
N GLU A 734 -32.03 -14.51 -9.65
CA GLU A 734 -30.93 -13.57 -9.41
C GLU A 734 -31.02 -12.37 -10.37
N LEU A 735 -30.62 -11.19 -9.87
CA LEU A 735 -30.61 -9.98 -10.69
C LEU A 735 -29.43 -10.02 -11.68
N ALA A 736 -29.74 -10.09 -12.97
CA ALA A 736 -28.81 -10.23 -14.08
C ALA A 736 -28.94 -9.08 -15.09
N ILE A 737 -27.88 -8.90 -15.87
CA ILE A 737 -27.75 -7.82 -16.86
C ILE A 737 -27.77 -8.43 -18.26
N ARG A 738 -28.62 -7.91 -19.15
CA ARG A 738 -28.69 -8.31 -20.57
C ARG A 738 -28.56 -7.09 -21.48
N GLU A 739 -27.97 -7.26 -22.65
CA GLU A 739 -27.93 -6.22 -23.68
C GLU A 739 -29.31 -6.09 -24.36
N ALA A 740 -29.85 -4.87 -24.49
CA ALA A 740 -31.13 -4.65 -25.16
C ALA A 740 -31.31 -3.19 -25.64
N PRO A 741 -30.84 -2.86 -26.85
CA PRO A 741 -30.95 -1.52 -27.44
C PRO A 741 -32.41 -1.09 -27.66
N GLY A 742 -32.75 0.19 -27.45
CA GLY A 742 -33.84 0.86 -28.18
C GLY A 742 -35.31 0.76 -27.74
N LEU A 743 -35.68 0.26 -26.55
CA LEU A 743 -37.10 0.31 -26.08
C LEU A 743 -37.23 0.99 -24.70
N PRO A 744 -38.17 1.95 -24.51
CA PRO A 744 -38.48 2.50 -23.19
C PRO A 744 -39.33 1.51 -22.40
N VAL A 745 -38.84 0.94 -21.29
CA VAL A 745 -39.67 0.06 -20.44
C VAL A 745 -39.34 0.14 -18.95
N THR A 746 -40.41 0.16 -18.15
CA THR A 746 -40.52 0.10 -16.69
C THR A 746 -39.98 -1.21 -16.10
N VAL A 747 -39.09 -1.11 -15.10
CA VAL A 747 -38.66 -2.27 -14.30
C VAL A 747 -39.82 -2.74 -13.41
N ARG A 748 -40.60 -3.72 -13.86
CA ARG A 748 -41.47 -4.48 -12.96
C ARG A 748 -40.61 -5.51 -12.25
N ARG A 749 -40.44 -5.39 -10.93
CA ARG A 749 -39.97 -6.50 -10.08
C ARG A 749 -40.78 -7.75 -10.43
N PRO A 750 -40.21 -8.96 -10.40
CA PRO A 750 -40.98 -10.21 -10.42
C PRO A 750 -42.05 -10.05 -9.34
N GLY A 751 -43.29 -10.08 -9.77
CA GLY A 751 -44.42 -9.65 -8.96
C GLY A 751 -44.74 -10.65 -7.86
N VAL A 752 -43.85 -10.85 -6.88
CA VAL A 752 -44.24 -11.49 -5.62
C VAL A 752 -45.34 -10.66 -4.96
N LYS A 753 -45.32 -9.33 -5.10
CA LYS A 753 -46.30 -8.43 -4.47
C LYS A 753 -47.61 -8.24 -5.24
N GLY A 754 -47.56 -8.20 -6.58
CA GLY A 754 -48.79 -8.19 -7.39
C GLY A 754 -49.49 -9.56 -7.35
N GLY A 755 -48.70 -10.63 -7.37
CA GLY A 755 -49.16 -12.00 -7.20
C GLY A 755 -49.72 -12.27 -5.80
N TRP A 756 -49.10 -11.76 -4.72
CA TRP A 756 -49.61 -11.93 -3.35
C TRP A 756 -50.93 -11.20 -3.13
N ILE A 757 -51.05 -9.95 -3.59
CA ILE A 757 -52.32 -9.22 -3.51
C ILE A 757 -53.38 -9.95 -4.35
N ARG A 758 -53.12 -10.33 -5.62
CA ARG A 758 -54.08 -11.13 -6.40
C ARG A 758 -54.42 -12.49 -5.74
N ARG A 759 -53.43 -13.18 -5.16
CA ARG A 759 -53.57 -14.48 -4.46
C ARG A 759 -54.28 -14.39 -3.10
N HIS A 760 -54.46 -13.20 -2.55
CA HIS A 760 -55.08 -13.02 -1.23
C HIS A 760 -56.15 -11.92 -1.19
N LEU A 761 -56.46 -11.26 -2.33
CA LEU A 761 -57.45 -10.18 -2.41
C LEU A 761 -58.81 -10.70 -1.97
N VAL A 762 -59.22 -11.87 -2.45
CA VAL A 762 -60.52 -12.47 -2.09
C VAL A 762 -60.57 -12.79 -0.60
N ARG A 763 -59.48 -13.29 -0.01
CA ARG A 763 -59.39 -13.54 1.45
C ARG A 763 -59.43 -12.25 2.28
N LEU A 764 -58.75 -11.21 1.83
CA LEU A 764 -58.74 -9.91 2.52
C LEU A 764 -60.09 -9.20 2.41
N THR A 765 -60.75 -9.25 1.25
CA THR A 765 -62.11 -8.71 1.06
C THR A 765 -63.12 -9.51 1.87
N ALA A 766 -63.04 -10.85 1.87
CA ALA A 766 -63.88 -11.70 2.70
C ALA A 766 -63.69 -11.39 4.20
N LEU A 767 -62.46 -11.24 4.67
CA LEU A 767 -62.16 -10.87 6.06
C LEU A 767 -62.70 -9.48 6.40
N ALA A 768 -62.56 -8.50 5.51
CA ALA A 768 -63.06 -7.14 5.73
C ALA A 768 -64.60 -7.09 5.77
N VAL A 769 -65.28 -7.77 4.85
CA VAL A 769 -66.75 -7.90 4.85
C VAL A 769 -67.22 -8.62 6.11
N ALA A 770 -66.52 -9.67 6.51
CA ALA A 770 -66.93 -10.47 7.64
C ALA A 770 -66.70 -9.74 8.98
N LEU A 771 -65.62 -8.95 9.11
CA LEU A 771 -65.41 -7.99 10.21
C LEU A 771 -66.43 -6.86 10.24
N LEU A 772 -66.83 -6.35 9.07
CA LEU A 772 -67.89 -5.34 8.95
C LEU A 772 -69.23 -5.92 9.43
N PHE A 773 -69.55 -7.15 9.04
CA PHE A 773 -70.76 -7.85 9.50
C PHE A 773 -70.74 -8.14 11.01
N THR A 774 -69.60 -8.53 11.58
CA THR A 774 -69.50 -8.71 13.05
C THR A 774 -69.69 -7.39 13.78
N ARG A 775 -69.15 -6.29 13.24
CA ARG A 775 -69.32 -4.95 13.80
C ARG A 775 -70.77 -4.46 13.68
N LEU A 776 -71.44 -4.71 12.55
CA LEU A 776 -72.86 -4.38 12.37
C LEU A 776 -73.76 -5.23 13.27
N ALA A 777 -73.47 -6.51 13.45
CA ALA A 777 -74.20 -7.38 14.38
C ALA A 777 -74.01 -6.92 15.84
N TRP A 778 -72.80 -6.51 16.22
CA TRP A 778 -72.53 -5.95 17.55
C TRP A 778 -73.26 -4.61 17.79
N LEU A 779 -73.29 -3.73 16.78
CA LEU A 779 -74.05 -2.47 16.85
C LEU A 779 -75.57 -2.70 16.89
N ALA A 780 -76.08 -3.69 16.15
CA ALA A 780 -77.49 -4.06 16.17
C ALA A 780 -77.91 -4.60 17.55
N GLU A 781 -77.06 -5.39 18.20
CA GLU A 781 -77.30 -5.92 19.56
C GLU A 781 -77.28 -4.83 20.64
N GLN A 782 -76.50 -3.75 20.44
CA GLN A 782 -76.50 -2.57 21.31
C GLN A 782 -77.78 -1.73 21.19
N HIS A 783 -78.56 -1.86 20.12
CA HIS A 783 -79.72 -1.00 19.83
C HIS A 783 -81.05 -1.76 19.75
N PHE A 784 -81.03 -3.08 19.57
CA PHE A 784 -82.21 -3.93 19.55
C PHE A 784 -82.03 -5.08 20.55
N HIS A 785 -82.83 -5.10 21.62
CA HIS A 785 -82.87 -6.20 22.59
C HIS A 785 -83.51 -7.45 21.98
N GLY A 786 -82.74 -8.19 21.17
CA GLY A 786 -83.12 -9.45 20.54
C GLY A 786 -82.34 -10.65 21.11
N PRO A 787 -82.88 -11.89 21.03
CA PRO A 787 -82.26 -13.05 21.65
C PRO A 787 -80.95 -13.48 20.95
N GLY A 788 -79.99 -13.98 21.74
CA GLY A 788 -78.58 -14.20 21.36
C GLY A 788 -78.27 -15.17 20.21
N TRP A 789 -79.28 -15.70 19.50
CA TRP A 789 -79.09 -16.55 18.31
C TRP A 789 -78.53 -15.77 17.11
N TRP A 790 -78.71 -14.44 17.07
CA TRP A 790 -78.15 -13.57 16.03
C TRP A 790 -76.62 -13.58 16.02
N ARG A 791 -75.96 -13.72 17.18
CA ARG A 791 -74.51 -13.89 17.26
C ARG A 791 -74.07 -15.19 16.62
N THR A 792 -74.75 -16.29 16.93
CA THR A 792 -74.42 -17.62 16.42
C THR A 792 -74.65 -17.71 14.91
N ALA A 793 -75.76 -17.13 14.41
CA ALA A 793 -76.04 -17.04 12.98
C ALA A 793 -75.01 -16.16 12.24
N SER A 794 -74.63 -15.02 12.82
CA SER A 794 -73.62 -14.13 12.24
C SER A 794 -72.23 -14.78 12.20
N TRP A 795 -71.87 -15.56 13.22
CA TRP A 795 -70.63 -16.34 13.25
C TRP A 795 -70.64 -17.50 12.25
N LEU A 796 -71.77 -18.17 12.05
CA LEU A 796 -71.92 -19.21 11.03
C LEU A 796 -71.80 -18.63 9.62
N VAL A 797 -72.42 -17.46 9.35
CA VAL A 797 -72.29 -16.74 8.08
C VAL A 797 -70.84 -16.26 7.87
N PHE A 798 -70.17 -15.77 8.92
CA PHE A 798 -68.74 -15.42 8.89
C PHE A 798 -67.89 -16.62 8.46
N LEU A 799 -68.06 -17.76 9.13
CA LEU A 799 -67.30 -18.98 8.84
C LEU A 799 -67.58 -19.50 7.43
N LEU A 800 -68.84 -19.43 6.97
CA LEU A 800 -69.23 -19.82 5.62
C LEU A 800 -68.58 -18.94 4.56
N ILE A 801 -68.57 -17.61 4.75
CA ILE A 801 -67.93 -16.66 3.82
C ILE A 801 -66.41 -16.90 3.76
N VAL A 802 -65.77 -17.13 4.91
CA VAL A 802 -64.33 -17.45 4.96
C VAL A 802 -64.03 -18.79 4.28
N TYR A 803 -64.88 -19.80 4.48
CA TYR A 803 -64.74 -21.12 3.87
C TYR A 803 -64.90 -21.09 2.35
N VAL A 804 -65.98 -20.47 1.85
CA VAL A 804 -66.24 -20.30 0.41
C VAL A 804 -65.15 -19.44 -0.24
N GLY A 805 -64.74 -18.34 0.40
CA GLY A 805 -63.63 -17.51 -0.07
C GLY A 805 -62.30 -18.27 -0.14
N SER A 806 -62.09 -19.24 0.75
CA SER A 806 -60.90 -20.09 0.75
C SER A 806 -60.92 -21.14 -0.36
N LEU A 807 -62.08 -21.73 -0.66
CA LEU A 807 -62.27 -22.68 -1.77
C LEU A 807 -62.09 -22.01 -3.14
N VAL A 808 -62.67 -20.83 -3.33
CA VAL A 808 -62.49 -20.03 -4.56
C VAL A 808 -61.02 -19.66 -4.74
N GLN A 809 -60.34 -19.29 -3.65
CA GLN A 809 -58.90 -18.96 -3.71
C GLN A 809 -58.04 -20.18 -4.05
N ALA A 810 -58.39 -21.38 -3.56
CA ALA A 810 -57.68 -22.61 -3.90
C ALA A 810 -57.80 -22.93 -5.40
N ARG A 811 -59.01 -22.79 -5.98
CA ARG A 811 -59.24 -22.94 -7.43
C ARG A 811 -58.46 -21.92 -8.27
N ILE A 812 -58.43 -20.66 -7.85
CA ILE A 812 -57.67 -19.61 -8.56
C ILE A 812 -56.16 -19.90 -8.51
N ASN A 813 -55.66 -20.40 -7.38
CA ASN A 813 -54.25 -20.75 -7.25
C ASN A 813 -53.89 -21.96 -8.13
N GLN A 814 -54.76 -22.98 -8.18
CA GLN A 814 -54.56 -24.17 -9.01
C GLN A 814 -54.53 -23.81 -10.50
N ALA A 815 -55.46 -22.97 -10.98
CA ALA A 815 -55.46 -22.49 -12.37
C ALA A 815 -54.23 -21.63 -12.71
N ALA A 816 -53.73 -20.84 -11.75
CA ALA A 816 -52.52 -20.03 -11.95
C ALA A 816 -51.23 -20.88 -11.92
N GLU A 817 -51.22 -22.02 -11.25
CA GLU A 817 -50.11 -22.99 -11.28
C GLU A 817 -50.10 -23.77 -12.60
N GLU A 818 -51.28 -24.10 -13.14
CA GLU A 818 -51.44 -24.73 -14.47
C GLU A 818 -50.97 -23.79 -15.61
N GLU A 819 -51.33 -22.50 -15.59
CA GLU A 819 -50.86 -21.49 -16.57
C GLU A 819 -49.33 -21.28 -16.54
N VAL A 820 -48.69 -21.46 -15.39
CA VAL A 820 -47.23 -21.33 -15.24
C VAL A 820 -46.50 -22.63 -15.62
N ALA A 821 -47.18 -23.77 -15.61
CA ALA A 821 -46.64 -25.04 -16.09
C ALA A 821 -46.71 -25.15 -17.62
N GLU A 822 -47.67 -24.49 -18.27
CA GLU A 822 -47.80 -24.42 -19.73
C GLU A 822 -46.88 -23.39 -20.41
N ALA A 823 -46.39 -22.37 -19.67
CA ALA A 823 -45.53 -21.29 -20.15
C ALA A 823 -44.05 -21.51 -19.83
#